data_AF-A0A0V1JEM4-F1
#
_entry.id   AF-A0A0V1JEM4-F1
#
_cell.length_a   1.000
_cell.length_b   1.000
_cell.length_c   1.000
_cell.angle_alpha   90.00
_cell.angle_beta   90.00
_cell.angle_gamma   90.00
#
_symmetry.space_group_name_H-M   'P 1'
#
loop_
_entity.id
_entity.type
_entity.pdbx_description
1 polymer ?
#
loop_
_entity_poly.entity_id
_entity_poly.type
_entity_poly.pdbx_seq_one_letter_code
_entity_poly.pdbx_strand_id
1 'polypeptide(L)'
;MPAFRVQFKMESKSFNEVTEFIWKLFQKIKNSKRASECIFLSPMSVLLAVGMAYFGAAGKTKLEIQRAIFGDAAKEKDARALFVEINKILTTKSINFNKMKLLVANCVYIQEGFKLLTPYVEEMKKISSDIIEVDFMDIKEARLVINQWICNKTERKIENLIPPNLLQPITTSVIANAIYFKAQWSRRFEVQNTVNSDFFCDEIRRIKVKMMRDKQEFYYYENEICQLLGISYKENNFWMYILLPKQRFALQEMENSLTSNQLAEMFQNGAIVDVTVKIPKFSFTSASNMKDVLTELGMGIIFDGENADFSKICKRKDIFVSDILHKAFLEVNEEGTEAAAATAVTMTDKAAAMPSKQLFFVADHPFLFLICNPNFSIPLFLGRYTGLNVRTMSKATIMLDSNNKFITEALSNQFSNALAGNRLESVNFHFKDFDGVAYHMSNPNDDKNKIMLSIYLSYYEELQEHGINERIRQEYGIYVAEKPEPQYNISLIYDLTEIPQKYDDLIFKAARLKRNCLASVFEKYFEFQERGDAGQNRAVIHYREDETMYVEAKSDRVTVIFSTVFNDPADIIIGKIFLQEIHGKRASQTAPQVIFSLGEPPLELKNSNARISEGIGYVTFVLLPKHTCKASRDNTIDLLSIFRSYLHYHIKGTKAFIQSRMRSKTDEFLKILNRAKPKVIPERKTIMGRTFEKEE
;
A
#
# COMPACT_ATOMS: atom_id res chain seq x y z
N MET A 1 -43.53 7.06 14.58
CA MET A 1 -42.40 7.14 13.62
C MET A 1 -42.54 5.96 12.67
N PRO A 2 -42.55 6.13 11.34
CA PRO A 2 -42.76 5.00 10.44
C PRO A 2 -41.56 4.06 10.54
N ALA A 3 -41.84 2.76 10.68
CA ALA A 3 -40.84 1.71 10.75
C ALA A 3 -39.98 1.74 9.48
N PHE A 4 -38.71 2.12 9.60
CA PHE A 4 -37.74 2.05 8.52
C PHE A 4 -37.42 0.58 8.23
N ARG A 5 -38.19 -0.04 7.32
CA ARG A 5 -37.77 -1.28 6.65
C ARG A 5 -36.74 -0.90 5.60
N VAL A 6 -35.52 -1.41 5.72
CA VAL A 6 -34.53 -1.40 4.65
C VAL A 6 -35.02 -2.40 3.58
N GLN A 7 -35.91 -1.97 2.70
CA GLN A 7 -36.19 -2.71 1.47
C GLN A 7 -35.05 -2.41 0.50
N PHE A 8 -34.10 -3.34 0.35
CA PHE A 8 -33.40 -3.44 -0.93
C PHE A 8 -34.47 -3.65 -1.98
N LYS A 9 -34.64 -2.71 -2.92
CA LYS A 9 -35.48 -2.93 -4.11
C LYS A 9 -34.82 -4.03 -4.97
N MET A 10 -35.02 -5.29 -4.59
CA MET A 10 -34.60 -6.49 -5.32
C MET A 10 -35.75 -6.98 -6.23
N GLU A 11 -36.46 -6.07 -6.89
CA GLU A 11 -37.74 -6.41 -7.54
C GLU A 11 -37.63 -6.74 -9.04
N SER A 12 -36.45 -6.66 -9.67
CA SER A 12 -36.26 -7.13 -11.04
C SER A 12 -35.17 -8.18 -11.18
N LYS A 13 -35.45 -9.21 -11.99
CA LYS A 13 -34.57 -10.36 -12.25
C LYS A 13 -33.14 -9.96 -12.64
N SER A 14 -33.01 -8.89 -13.43
CA SER A 14 -31.73 -8.33 -13.88
C SER A 14 -30.84 -7.80 -12.73
N PHE A 15 -31.42 -7.32 -11.63
CA PHE A 15 -30.66 -6.78 -10.50
C PHE A 15 -30.13 -7.87 -9.57
N ASN A 16 -30.79 -9.03 -9.51
CA ASN A 16 -30.27 -10.20 -8.80
C ASN A 16 -29.02 -10.73 -9.51
N GLU A 17 -29.01 -10.77 -10.84
CA GLU A 17 -27.85 -11.21 -11.64
C GLU A 17 -26.62 -10.29 -11.44
N VAL A 18 -26.83 -8.96 -11.41
CA VAL A 18 -25.75 -8.00 -11.11
C VAL A 18 -25.19 -8.18 -9.70
N THR A 19 -26.05 -8.44 -8.72
CA THR A 19 -25.64 -8.70 -7.33
C THR A 19 -24.80 -9.97 -7.23
N GLU A 20 -25.22 -11.04 -7.93
CA GLU A 20 -24.45 -12.28 -8.04
C GLU A 20 -23.10 -12.06 -8.73
N PHE A 21 -23.04 -11.25 -9.80
CA PHE A 21 -21.78 -10.88 -10.42
C PHE A 21 -20.84 -10.15 -9.46
N ILE A 22 -21.34 -9.18 -8.68
CA ILE A 22 -20.56 -8.46 -7.67
C ILE A 22 -20.03 -9.40 -6.59
N TRP A 23 -20.85 -10.37 -6.17
CA TRP A 23 -20.43 -11.38 -5.20
C TRP A 23 -19.34 -12.28 -5.77
N LYS A 24 -19.48 -12.77 -7.00
CA LYS A 24 -18.44 -13.53 -7.70
C LYS A 24 -17.16 -12.73 -7.87
N LEU A 25 -17.26 -11.45 -8.23
CA LEU A 25 -16.13 -10.52 -8.31
C LEU A 25 -15.39 -10.43 -6.97
N PHE A 26 -16.12 -10.21 -5.88
CA PHE A 26 -15.54 -10.18 -4.54
C PHE A 26 -14.88 -11.51 -4.16
N GLN A 27 -15.54 -12.65 -4.44
CA GLN A 27 -14.99 -13.99 -4.18
C GLN A 27 -13.71 -14.26 -4.98
N LYS A 28 -13.64 -13.85 -6.24
CA LYS A 28 -12.43 -14.00 -7.07
C LYS A 28 -11.28 -13.17 -6.54
N ILE A 29 -11.51 -11.91 -6.20
CA ILE A 29 -10.50 -11.07 -5.56
C ILE A 29 -10.08 -11.68 -4.21
N LYS A 30 -11.03 -12.19 -3.42
CA LYS A 30 -10.77 -12.88 -2.16
C LYS A 30 -9.84 -14.08 -2.36
N ASN A 31 -10.13 -14.93 -3.33
CA ASN A 31 -9.36 -16.16 -3.58
C ASN A 31 -7.96 -15.87 -4.16
N SER A 32 -7.78 -14.73 -4.83
CA SER A 32 -6.46 -14.26 -5.30
C SER A 32 -5.55 -13.72 -4.19
N LYS A 33 -6.09 -13.50 -2.98
CA LYS A 33 -5.37 -12.92 -1.85
C LYS A 33 -5.31 -13.87 -0.66
N ARG A 34 -4.30 -13.73 0.19
CA ARG A 34 -4.24 -14.50 1.45
C ARG A 34 -5.39 -14.10 2.37
N ALA A 35 -5.89 -15.04 3.17
CA ALA A 35 -6.98 -14.79 4.13
C ALA A 35 -6.66 -13.63 5.10
N SER A 36 -5.37 -13.40 5.39
CA SER A 36 -4.92 -12.33 6.28
C SER A 36 -4.85 -10.94 5.64
N GLU A 37 -5.07 -10.79 4.33
CA GLU A 37 -4.95 -9.49 3.66
C GLU A 37 -6.28 -8.73 3.65
N CYS A 38 -6.22 -7.41 3.84
CA CYS A 38 -7.39 -6.59 3.58
C CYS A 38 -7.80 -6.61 2.08
N ILE A 39 -9.10 -6.53 1.86
CA ILE A 39 -9.71 -6.39 0.52
C ILE A 39 -10.52 -5.11 0.52
N PHE A 40 -10.41 -4.33 -0.56
CA PHE A 40 -11.22 -3.13 -0.72
C PHE A 40 -11.42 -2.85 -2.21
N LEU A 41 -12.66 -2.65 -2.62
CA LEU A 41 -13.03 -2.24 -3.97
C LEU A 41 -14.34 -1.45 -3.96
N SER A 42 -14.62 -0.77 -5.07
CA SER A 42 -15.94 -0.23 -5.38
C SER A 42 -16.58 -0.99 -6.55
N PRO A 43 -17.59 -1.85 -6.27
CA PRO A 43 -18.28 -2.58 -7.32
C PRO A 43 -18.95 -1.69 -8.37
N MET A 44 -19.62 -0.61 -7.95
CA MET A 44 -20.20 0.39 -8.88
C MET A 44 -19.14 0.96 -9.85
N SER A 45 -17.97 1.29 -9.31
CA SER A 45 -16.89 1.91 -10.06
C SER A 45 -16.24 0.93 -11.05
N VAL A 46 -16.07 -0.34 -10.65
CA VAL A 46 -15.62 -1.42 -11.54
C VAL A 46 -16.64 -1.67 -12.66
N LEU A 47 -17.94 -1.68 -12.35
CA LEU A 47 -18.99 -1.84 -13.36
C LEU A 47 -18.96 -0.69 -14.38
N LEU A 48 -18.71 0.56 -13.98
CA LEU A 48 -18.51 1.64 -14.95
C LEU A 48 -17.31 1.41 -15.87
N ALA A 49 -16.21 0.89 -15.35
CA ALA A 49 -15.05 0.54 -16.17
C ALA A 49 -15.36 -0.56 -17.18
N VAL A 50 -16.12 -1.58 -16.78
CA VAL A 50 -16.62 -2.61 -17.71
C VAL A 50 -17.60 -2.00 -18.72
N GLY A 51 -18.40 -1.02 -18.30
CA GLY A 51 -19.28 -0.24 -19.19
C GLY A 51 -18.51 0.48 -20.29
N MET A 52 -17.35 1.06 -19.98
CA MET A 52 -16.49 1.73 -20.98
C MET A 52 -16.03 0.78 -22.10
N ALA A 53 -15.72 -0.48 -21.75
CA ALA A 53 -15.44 -1.53 -22.73
C ALA A 53 -16.72 -1.96 -23.48
N TYR A 54 -17.82 -2.19 -22.75
CA TYR A 54 -19.09 -2.65 -23.31
C TYR A 54 -19.62 -1.77 -24.45
N PHE A 55 -19.57 -0.44 -24.28
CA PHE A 55 -20.03 0.49 -25.32
C PHE A 55 -19.15 0.49 -26.58
N GLY A 56 -17.90 0.08 -26.45
CA GLY A 56 -16.95 -0.05 -27.56
C GLY A 56 -17.00 -1.42 -28.24
N ALA A 57 -17.56 -2.43 -27.57
CA ALA A 57 -17.57 -3.81 -28.02
C ALA A 57 -18.69 -4.10 -29.04
N ALA A 58 -18.45 -5.06 -29.93
CA ALA A 58 -19.43 -5.65 -30.82
C ALA A 58 -19.34 -7.19 -30.82
N GLY A 59 -20.27 -7.84 -31.52
CA GLY A 59 -20.27 -9.28 -31.74
C GLY A 59 -20.13 -10.10 -30.45
N LYS A 60 -19.22 -11.08 -30.49
CA LYS A 60 -18.94 -12.01 -29.37
C LYS A 60 -18.38 -11.27 -28.14
N THR A 61 -17.52 -10.28 -28.33
CA THR A 61 -16.93 -9.47 -27.25
C THR A 61 -18.00 -8.79 -26.41
N LYS A 62 -19.01 -8.20 -27.07
CA LYS A 62 -20.14 -7.57 -26.37
C LYS A 62 -20.99 -8.60 -25.61
N LEU A 63 -21.25 -9.75 -26.23
CA LEU A 63 -22.07 -10.82 -25.64
C LEU A 63 -21.43 -11.44 -24.40
N GLU A 64 -20.11 -11.63 -24.38
CA GLU A 64 -19.40 -12.17 -23.20
C GLU A 64 -19.48 -11.22 -22.01
N ILE A 65 -19.33 -9.89 -22.23
CA ILE A 65 -19.52 -8.89 -21.18
C ILE A 65 -20.95 -8.96 -20.63
N GLN A 66 -21.96 -9.06 -21.50
CA GLN A 66 -23.37 -9.15 -21.08
C GLN A 66 -23.64 -10.41 -20.28
N ARG A 67 -23.19 -11.57 -20.78
CA ARG A 67 -23.40 -12.86 -20.08
C ARG A 67 -22.69 -12.92 -18.75
N ALA A 68 -21.50 -12.33 -18.63
CA ALA A 68 -20.78 -12.29 -17.37
C ALA A 68 -21.55 -11.53 -16.28
N ILE A 69 -22.16 -10.38 -16.63
CA ILE A 69 -22.87 -9.52 -15.66
C ILE A 69 -24.31 -9.96 -15.42
N PHE A 70 -25.01 -10.39 -16.47
CA PHE A 70 -26.47 -10.60 -16.48
C PHE A 70 -26.89 -12.05 -16.79
N GLY A 71 -25.94 -12.98 -16.94
CA GLY A 71 -26.25 -14.36 -17.34
C GLY A 71 -26.88 -14.46 -18.73
N ASP A 72 -27.54 -15.60 -18.99
CA ASP A 72 -28.08 -15.93 -20.32
C ASP A 72 -29.40 -15.23 -20.67
N ALA A 73 -30.04 -14.53 -19.72
CA ALA A 73 -31.34 -13.87 -19.90
C ALA A 73 -31.23 -12.40 -20.34
N ALA A 74 -30.02 -11.89 -20.54
CA ALA A 74 -29.73 -10.47 -20.71
C ALA A 74 -30.25 -9.87 -22.02
N LYS A 75 -31.05 -8.80 -21.94
CA LYS A 75 -31.36 -7.95 -23.10
C LYS A 75 -30.41 -6.76 -23.17
N GLU A 76 -30.07 -6.32 -24.38
CA GLU A 76 -29.15 -5.19 -24.61
C GLU A 76 -29.60 -3.88 -23.95
N LYS A 77 -30.90 -3.62 -23.94
CA LYS A 77 -31.49 -2.42 -23.31
C LYS A 77 -31.26 -2.40 -21.79
N ASP A 78 -31.28 -3.57 -21.15
CA ASP A 78 -31.12 -3.70 -19.69
C ASP A 78 -29.67 -3.44 -19.27
N ALA A 79 -28.71 -3.92 -20.07
CA ALA A 79 -27.28 -3.70 -19.82
C ALA A 79 -26.87 -2.22 -19.92
N ARG A 80 -27.34 -1.54 -20.95
CA ARG A 80 -27.07 -0.11 -21.13
C ARG A 80 -27.70 0.74 -20.02
N ALA A 81 -28.93 0.42 -19.61
CA ALA A 81 -29.62 1.13 -18.55
C ALA A 81 -28.84 1.08 -17.22
N LEU A 82 -28.26 -0.09 -16.89
CA LEU A 82 -27.44 -0.26 -15.69
C LEU A 82 -26.28 0.74 -15.62
N PHE A 83 -25.45 0.82 -16.66
CA PHE A 83 -24.26 1.69 -16.62
C PHE A 83 -24.63 3.18 -16.52
N VAL A 84 -25.71 3.59 -17.21
CA VAL A 84 -26.22 4.96 -17.12
C VAL A 84 -26.78 5.25 -15.73
N GLU A 85 -27.49 4.30 -15.11
CA GLU A 85 -28.02 4.43 -13.76
C GLU A 85 -26.89 4.52 -12.71
N ILE A 86 -25.89 3.65 -12.81
CA ILE A 86 -24.70 3.71 -11.95
C ILE A 86 -24.00 5.06 -12.10
N ASN A 87 -23.80 5.54 -13.32
CA ASN A 87 -23.18 6.85 -13.53
C ASN A 87 -24.01 7.97 -12.92
N LYS A 88 -25.34 7.94 -13.12
CA LYS A 88 -26.26 8.91 -12.51
C LYS A 88 -26.09 8.91 -10.99
N ILE A 89 -26.06 7.74 -10.36
CA ILE A 89 -25.85 7.61 -8.91
C ILE A 89 -24.52 8.27 -8.53
N LEU A 90 -23.41 7.90 -9.16
CA LEU A 90 -22.07 8.37 -8.80
C LEU A 90 -21.81 9.85 -9.11
N THR A 91 -22.58 10.46 -10.01
CA THR A 91 -22.42 11.87 -10.44
C THR A 91 -23.54 12.79 -9.96
N THR A 92 -24.51 12.28 -9.19
CA THR A 92 -25.62 13.10 -8.71
C THR A 92 -25.07 14.22 -7.82
N LYS A 93 -25.37 15.47 -8.18
CA LYS A 93 -24.90 16.67 -7.46
C LYS A 93 -25.22 16.66 -5.95
N SER A 94 -26.27 15.95 -5.53
CA SER A 94 -26.62 15.80 -4.11
C SER A 94 -25.53 15.09 -3.29
N ILE A 95 -24.64 14.32 -3.93
CA ILE A 95 -23.51 13.62 -3.30
C ILE A 95 -22.33 14.55 -2.97
N ASN A 96 -22.29 15.76 -3.53
CA ASN A 96 -21.18 16.72 -3.35
C ASN A 96 -21.59 18.00 -2.59
N PHE A 97 -22.52 17.91 -1.64
CA PHE A 97 -22.83 19.01 -0.70
C PHE A 97 -22.02 18.87 0.59
N ASN A 98 -21.64 20.02 1.16
CA ASN A 98 -20.90 20.35 2.41
C ASN A 98 -20.31 19.25 3.32
N LYS A 99 -20.91 18.06 3.47
CA LYS A 99 -20.49 16.98 4.40
C LYS A 99 -20.30 15.62 3.74
N MET A 100 -20.53 15.49 2.43
CA MET A 100 -20.22 14.32 1.61
C MET A 100 -19.50 14.76 0.33
N LYS A 101 -18.48 14.00 -0.05
CA LYS A 101 -17.69 14.21 -1.26
C LYS A 101 -17.35 12.88 -1.88
N LEU A 102 -17.77 12.70 -3.12
CA LEU A 102 -17.45 11.56 -3.94
C LEU A 102 -16.76 12.06 -5.20
N LEU A 103 -15.50 11.68 -5.38
CA LEU A 103 -14.75 11.94 -6.60
C LEU A 103 -14.62 10.64 -7.37
N VAL A 104 -15.11 10.62 -8.60
CA VAL A 104 -14.99 9.48 -9.52
C VAL A 104 -14.27 9.97 -10.77
N ALA A 105 -13.19 9.30 -11.12
CA ALA A 105 -12.39 9.57 -12.31
C ALA A 105 -12.42 8.33 -13.22
N ASN A 106 -13.16 8.44 -14.32
CA ASN A 106 -13.31 7.42 -15.36
C ASN A 106 -12.62 7.90 -16.62
N CYS A 107 -11.69 7.11 -17.16
CA CYS A 107 -11.04 7.45 -18.42
C CYS A 107 -10.70 6.22 -19.24
N VAL A 108 -10.88 6.34 -20.55
CA VAL A 108 -10.32 5.41 -21.54
C VAL A 108 -9.11 6.08 -22.17
N TYR A 109 -7.93 5.50 -21.96
CA TYR A 109 -6.71 5.91 -22.63
C TYR A 109 -6.52 5.05 -23.86
N ILE A 110 -6.37 5.66 -25.04
CA ILE A 110 -6.28 4.96 -26.32
C ILE A 110 -5.00 5.40 -27.00
N GLN A 111 -4.32 4.48 -27.70
CA GLN A 111 -3.14 4.80 -28.48
C GLN A 111 -3.43 5.95 -29.46
N GLU A 112 -2.49 6.87 -29.62
CA GLU A 112 -2.60 7.96 -30.60
C GLU A 112 -2.75 7.43 -32.04
N GLY A 113 -3.53 8.14 -32.87
CA GLY A 113 -3.73 7.81 -34.28
C GLY A 113 -4.93 6.89 -34.56
N PHE A 114 -5.64 6.45 -33.53
CA PHE A 114 -6.92 5.73 -33.68
C PHE A 114 -8.07 6.72 -33.91
N LYS A 115 -8.66 6.71 -35.11
CA LYS A 115 -9.82 7.57 -35.43
C LYS A 115 -11.08 7.06 -34.72
N LEU A 116 -11.46 7.73 -33.64
CA LEU A 116 -12.63 7.40 -32.82
C LEU A 116 -13.95 7.66 -33.55
N LEU A 117 -14.91 6.77 -33.35
CA LEU A 117 -16.27 6.92 -33.87
C LEU A 117 -17.11 7.82 -32.94
N THR A 118 -17.75 8.83 -33.52
CA THR A 118 -18.61 9.78 -32.77
C THR A 118 -19.64 9.10 -31.85
N PRO A 119 -20.35 8.02 -32.27
CA PRO A 119 -21.29 7.34 -31.38
C PRO A 119 -20.66 6.83 -30.08
N TYR A 120 -19.42 6.33 -30.11
CA TYR A 120 -18.73 5.86 -28.89
C TYR A 120 -18.37 7.02 -27.97
N VAL A 121 -17.86 8.12 -28.53
CA VAL A 121 -17.55 9.34 -27.78
C VAL A 121 -18.80 9.90 -27.08
N GLU A 122 -19.96 9.85 -27.75
CA GLU A 122 -21.23 10.25 -27.15
C GLU A 122 -21.69 9.32 -26.02
N GLU A 123 -21.44 8.01 -26.10
CA GLU A 123 -21.71 7.09 -25.00
C GLU A 123 -20.79 7.35 -23.79
N MET A 124 -19.50 7.62 -24.00
CA MET A 124 -18.56 7.92 -22.90
C MET A 124 -18.99 9.17 -22.12
N LYS A 125 -19.48 10.20 -22.82
CA LYS A 125 -20.06 11.40 -22.18
C LYS A 125 -21.26 11.08 -21.28
N LYS A 126 -22.13 10.14 -21.67
CA LYS A 126 -23.33 9.74 -20.88
C LYS A 126 -22.95 9.04 -19.57
N ILE A 127 -21.82 8.34 -19.56
CA ILE A 127 -21.27 7.70 -18.34
C ILE A 127 -20.16 8.52 -17.67
N SER A 128 -20.08 9.81 -17.99
CA SER A 128 -19.10 10.77 -17.41
C SER A 128 -17.66 10.23 -17.44
N SER A 129 -17.30 9.61 -18.56
CA SER A 129 -15.95 9.14 -18.85
C SER A 129 -15.29 10.02 -19.90
N ASP A 130 -14.03 10.35 -19.66
CA ASP A 130 -13.20 11.05 -20.63
C ASP A 130 -12.46 10.02 -21.52
N ILE A 131 -12.09 10.43 -22.73
CA ILE A 131 -11.22 9.65 -23.62
C ILE A 131 -9.98 10.49 -23.87
N ILE A 132 -8.80 9.90 -23.67
CA ILE A 132 -7.52 10.58 -23.85
C ILE A 132 -6.66 9.75 -24.79
N GLU A 133 -6.19 10.38 -25.86
CA GLU A 133 -5.19 9.79 -26.73
C GLU A 133 -3.81 9.91 -26.08
N VAL A 134 -3.07 8.80 -26.07
CA VAL A 134 -1.75 8.68 -25.44
C VAL A 134 -0.83 7.92 -26.37
N ASP A 135 0.41 8.35 -26.53
CA ASP A 135 1.41 7.54 -27.22
C ASP A 135 2.04 6.51 -26.26
N PHE A 136 1.58 5.26 -26.32
CA PHE A 136 2.13 4.16 -25.52
C PHE A 136 3.51 3.67 -26.00
N MET A 137 4.02 4.16 -27.14
CA MET A 137 5.42 3.93 -27.54
C MET A 137 6.38 4.64 -26.57
N ASP A 138 6.00 5.82 -26.07
CA ASP A 138 6.67 6.46 -24.92
C ASP A 138 5.99 6.07 -23.60
N ILE A 139 6.36 4.89 -23.11
CA ILE A 139 5.85 4.31 -21.84
C ILE A 139 6.01 5.29 -20.66
N LYS A 140 7.10 6.06 -20.61
CA LYS A 140 7.39 6.95 -19.49
C LYS A 140 6.42 8.12 -19.50
N GLU A 141 6.26 8.76 -20.64
CA GLU A 141 5.35 9.89 -20.80
C GLU A 141 3.89 9.45 -20.67
N ALA A 142 3.51 8.34 -21.30
CA ALA A 142 2.17 7.75 -21.16
C ALA A 142 1.79 7.52 -19.69
N ARG A 143 2.72 6.97 -18.91
CA ARG A 143 2.51 6.75 -17.47
C ARG A 143 2.34 8.07 -16.72
N LEU A 144 3.11 9.09 -17.04
CA LEU A 144 3.03 10.42 -16.40
C LEU A 144 1.68 11.08 -16.70
N VAL A 145 1.27 11.11 -17.97
CA VAL A 145 -0.01 11.70 -18.41
C VAL A 145 -1.19 11.05 -17.69
N ILE A 146 -1.25 9.70 -17.67
CA ILE A 146 -2.34 8.97 -17.01
C ILE A 146 -2.38 9.25 -15.51
N ASN A 147 -1.23 9.19 -14.83
CA ASN A 147 -1.16 9.40 -13.40
C ASN A 147 -1.48 10.85 -13.00
N GLN A 148 -1.04 11.83 -13.79
CA GLN A 148 -1.32 13.24 -13.55
C GLN A 148 -2.81 13.55 -13.76
N TRP A 149 -3.44 13.00 -14.79
CA TRP A 149 -4.87 13.19 -15.02
C TRP A 149 -5.72 12.63 -13.87
N ILE A 150 -5.41 11.40 -13.42
CA ILE A 150 -6.11 10.79 -12.27
C ILE A 150 -5.89 11.60 -11.00
N CYS A 151 -4.65 12.04 -10.75
CA CYS A 151 -4.31 12.88 -9.61
C CYS A 151 -5.14 14.16 -9.60
N ASN A 152 -5.24 14.86 -10.73
CA ASN A 152 -6.00 16.09 -10.85
C ASN A 152 -7.52 15.86 -10.64
N LYS A 153 -8.10 14.83 -11.28
CA LYS A 153 -9.53 14.52 -11.17
C LYS A 153 -9.93 14.04 -9.78
N THR A 154 -8.99 13.49 -9.02
CA THR A 154 -9.21 13.05 -7.64
C THR A 154 -8.68 14.06 -6.61
N GLU A 155 -8.36 15.28 -7.03
CA GLU A 155 -7.84 16.35 -6.16
C GLU A 155 -6.65 15.89 -5.30
N ARG A 156 -5.71 15.17 -5.92
CA ARG A 156 -4.50 14.60 -5.32
C ARG A 156 -4.76 13.51 -4.27
N LYS A 157 -5.99 13.00 -4.16
CA LYS A 157 -6.31 11.88 -3.26
C LYS A 157 -5.85 10.53 -3.80
N ILE A 158 -5.77 10.39 -5.11
CA ILE A 158 -5.32 9.17 -5.77
C ILE A 158 -4.18 9.52 -6.72
N GLU A 159 -2.97 9.15 -6.33
CA GLU A 159 -1.74 9.34 -7.12
C GLU A 159 -1.21 7.98 -7.58
N ASN A 160 -0.44 7.93 -8.67
CA ASN A 160 0.25 6.72 -9.13
C ASN A 160 -0.70 5.51 -9.30
N LEU A 161 -1.70 5.64 -10.17
CA LEU A 161 -2.57 4.54 -10.57
C LEU A 161 -1.80 3.48 -11.36
N ILE A 162 -0.99 3.93 -12.33
CA ILE A 162 -0.15 3.09 -13.18
C ILE A 162 1.19 2.87 -12.48
N PRO A 163 1.50 1.65 -12.00
CA PRO A 163 2.82 1.34 -11.45
C PRO A 163 3.88 1.30 -12.57
N PRO A 164 5.18 1.42 -12.23
CA PRO A 164 6.25 1.17 -13.18
C PRO A 164 6.09 -0.21 -13.84
N ASN A 165 6.49 -0.33 -15.11
CA ASN A 165 6.53 -1.57 -15.89
C ASN A 165 5.18 -2.23 -16.22
N LEU A 166 4.04 -1.60 -15.92
CA LEU A 166 2.74 -2.13 -16.34
C LEU A 166 2.50 -1.94 -17.85
N LEU A 167 2.74 -0.73 -18.34
CA LEU A 167 2.54 -0.36 -19.75
C LEU A 167 3.66 -0.94 -20.63
N GLN A 168 3.32 -1.30 -21.86
CA GLN A 168 4.24 -1.84 -22.86
C GLN A 168 4.03 -1.12 -24.20
N PRO A 169 5.00 -1.13 -25.14
CA PRO A 169 4.82 -0.48 -26.44
C PRO A 169 3.67 -1.07 -27.27
N ILE A 170 3.27 -2.32 -26.98
CA ILE A 170 2.13 -2.98 -27.62
C ILE A 170 0.78 -2.61 -26.98
N THR A 171 0.77 -1.79 -25.94
CA THR A 171 -0.47 -1.34 -25.29
C THR A 171 -1.29 -0.50 -26.27
N THR A 172 -2.55 -0.88 -26.49
CA THR A 172 -3.46 -0.20 -27.43
C THR A 172 -4.53 0.61 -26.71
N SER A 173 -4.98 0.16 -25.55
CA SER A 173 -5.84 0.94 -24.67
C SER A 173 -5.77 0.51 -23.20
N VAL A 174 -5.96 1.46 -22.29
CA VAL A 174 -6.07 1.22 -20.85
C VAL A 174 -7.33 1.90 -20.33
N ILE A 175 -8.15 1.14 -19.60
CA ILE A 175 -9.33 1.69 -18.94
C ILE A 175 -8.97 1.94 -17.48
N ALA A 176 -9.09 3.19 -17.04
CA ALA A 176 -8.78 3.61 -15.69
C ALA A 176 -10.04 4.06 -14.96
N ASN A 177 -10.18 3.58 -13.74
CA ASN A 177 -11.23 3.99 -12.83
C ASN A 177 -10.63 4.25 -11.43
N ALA A 178 -10.81 5.46 -10.93
CA ALA A 178 -10.38 5.86 -9.60
C ALA A 178 -11.54 6.50 -8.82
N ILE A 179 -11.71 6.10 -7.57
CA ILE A 179 -12.82 6.55 -6.73
C ILE A 179 -12.37 6.89 -5.31
N TYR A 180 -12.75 8.09 -4.87
CA TYR A 180 -12.49 8.61 -3.54
C TYR A 180 -13.82 8.98 -2.87
N PHE A 181 -13.97 8.58 -1.62
CA PHE A 181 -15.16 8.85 -0.83
C PHE A 181 -14.80 9.47 0.51
N LYS A 182 -15.56 10.50 0.87
CA LYS A 182 -15.48 11.24 2.12
C LYS A 182 -16.90 11.58 2.55
N ALA A 183 -17.30 11.28 3.77
CA ALA A 183 -18.67 11.51 4.24
C ALA A 183 -18.73 11.56 5.76
N GLN A 184 -19.48 12.52 6.31
CA GLN A 184 -19.60 12.66 7.76
C GLN A 184 -20.62 11.67 8.35
N TRP A 185 -20.31 11.06 9.51
CA TRP A 185 -21.32 10.34 10.29
C TRP A 185 -22.49 11.26 10.66
N SER A 186 -23.69 10.68 10.72
CA SER A 186 -24.88 11.35 11.24
C SER A 186 -24.67 11.77 12.71
N ARG A 187 -24.13 10.83 13.52
CA ARG A 187 -23.62 11.07 14.88
C ARG A 187 -22.14 10.69 14.94
N ARG A 188 -21.29 11.65 15.31
CA ARG A 188 -19.82 11.50 15.35
C ARG A 188 -19.39 10.75 16.61
N PHE A 189 -18.25 10.06 16.53
CA PHE A 189 -17.58 9.53 17.71
C PHE A 189 -16.82 10.65 18.41
N GLU A 190 -16.74 10.60 19.74
CA GLU A 190 -15.91 11.53 20.49
C GLU A 190 -14.42 11.14 20.41
N VAL A 191 -13.58 12.07 19.93
CA VAL A 191 -12.13 11.84 19.76
C VAL A 191 -11.44 11.45 21.07
N GLN A 192 -11.89 12.01 22.20
CA GLN A 192 -11.36 11.70 23.53
C GLN A 192 -11.58 10.25 23.97
N ASN A 193 -12.57 9.57 23.39
CA ASN A 193 -12.88 8.17 23.70
C ASN A 193 -12.07 7.19 22.84
N THR A 194 -11.35 7.68 21.82
CA THR A 194 -10.45 6.88 20.99
C THR A 194 -9.18 6.51 21.75
N VAL A 195 -8.94 5.21 21.93
CA VAL A 195 -7.77 4.71 22.66
C VAL A 195 -7.06 3.58 21.93
N ASN A 196 -5.77 3.40 22.20
CA ASN A 196 -5.02 2.25 21.69
C ASN A 196 -5.62 0.96 22.25
N SER A 197 -6.05 0.04 21.39
CA SER A 197 -6.57 -1.28 21.78
C SER A 197 -5.92 -2.38 20.94
N ASP A 198 -5.93 -3.60 21.45
CA ASP A 198 -5.51 -4.76 20.66
C ASP A 198 -6.52 -5.07 19.55
N PHE A 199 -6.01 -5.42 18.38
CA PHE A 199 -6.75 -6.03 17.29
C PHE A 199 -6.11 -7.38 16.95
N PHE A 200 -6.90 -8.43 16.94
CA PHE A 200 -6.50 -9.82 16.77
C PHE A 200 -6.62 -10.22 15.30
N CYS A 201 -5.57 -10.00 14.52
CA CYS A 201 -5.55 -10.24 13.08
C CYS A 201 -5.80 -11.72 12.71
N ASP A 202 -5.26 -12.64 13.52
CA ASP A 202 -5.50 -14.08 13.45
C ASP A 202 -5.10 -14.73 14.81
N GLU A 203 -5.09 -16.06 14.86
CA GLU A 203 -4.77 -16.83 16.07
C GLU A 203 -3.40 -16.49 16.68
N ILE A 204 -2.46 -15.94 15.90
CA ILE A 204 -1.06 -15.75 16.28
C ILE A 204 -0.68 -14.26 16.32
N ARG A 205 -1.30 -13.43 15.47
CA ARG A 205 -0.95 -12.02 15.29
C ARG A 205 -1.95 -11.10 15.97
N ARG A 206 -1.40 -10.16 16.76
CA ARG A 206 -2.12 -9.02 17.34
C ARG A 206 -1.38 -7.73 17.06
N ILE A 207 -2.11 -6.66 16.80
CA ILE A 207 -1.55 -5.32 16.58
C ILE A 207 -2.25 -4.31 17.49
N LYS A 208 -1.63 -3.15 17.72
CA LYS A 208 -2.30 -2.02 18.38
C LYS A 208 -2.93 -1.12 17.33
N VAL A 209 -4.23 -0.84 17.49
CA VAL A 209 -4.98 0.09 16.64
C VAL A 209 -5.61 1.20 17.48
N LYS A 210 -5.84 2.36 16.87
CA LYS A 210 -6.70 3.40 17.45
C LYS A 210 -8.14 2.91 17.37
N MET A 211 -8.73 2.60 18.52
CA MET A 211 -10.09 2.06 18.62
C MET A 211 -11.01 3.19 19.08
N MET A 212 -11.89 3.63 18.19
CA MET A 212 -12.94 4.59 18.48
C MET A 212 -13.99 3.91 19.35
N ARG A 213 -14.56 4.64 20.31
CA ARG A 213 -15.51 4.09 21.28
C ARG A 213 -16.65 5.06 21.49
N ASP A 214 -17.85 4.52 21.52
CA ASP A 214 -19.05 5.29 21.83
C ASP A 214 -20.17 4.41 22.36
N LYS A 215 -21.15 5.03 23.01
CA LYS A 215 -22.42 4.40 23.38
C LYS A 215 -23.55 5.30 22.90
N GLN A 216 -24.23 4.86 21.85
CA GLN A 216 -25.34 5.57 21.24
C GLN A 216 -26.27 4.59 20.51
N GLU A 217 -27.35 5.12 19.96
CA GLU A 217 -28.25 4.37 19.09
C GLU A 217 -27.59 4.05 17.75
N PHE A 218 -27.50 2.76 17.43
CA PHE A 218 -27.02 2.26 16.14
C PHE A 218 -28.04 1.29 15.55
N TYR A 219 -28.01 1.10 14.23
CA TYR A 219 -28.73 -0.01 13.63
C TYR A 219 -27.99 -1.30 13.98
N TYR A 220 -28.67 -2.26 14.59
CA TYR A 220 -28.06 -3.49 15.09
C TYR A 220 -28.91 -4.70 14.80
N TYR A 221 -28.25 -5.79 14.42
CA TYR A 221 -28.81 -7.12 14.31
C TYR A 221 -27.76 -8.14 14.74
N GLU A 222 -28.17 -9.29 15.26
CA GLU A 222 -27.27 -10.42 15.48
C GLU A 222 -28.01 -11.73 15.24
N ASN A 223 -27.27 -12.73 14.76
CA ASN A 223 -27.72 -14.12 14.69
C ASN A 223 -26.67 -15.03 15.32
N GLU A 224 -26.71 -16.34 15.07
CA GLU A 224 -25.74 -17.29 15.64
C GLU A 224 -24.31 -17.09 15.11
N ILE A 225 -24.16 -16.53 13.91
CA ILE A 225 -22.89 -16.46 13.17
C ILE A 225 -22.18 -15.13 13.41
N CYS A 226 -22.91 -14.00 13.32
CA CYS A 226 -22.32 -12.67 13.33
C CYS A 226 -23.20 -11.61 14.00
N GLN A 227 -22.57 -10.46 14.26
CA GLN A 227 -23.21 -9.21 14.62
C GLN A 227 -23.14 -8.27 13.40
N LEU A 228 -24.22 -7.54 13.14
CA LEU A 228 -24.31 -6.48 12.14
C LEU A 228 -24.44 -5.14 12.87
N LEU A 229 -23.56 -4.19 12.55
CA LEU A 229 -23.67 -2.81 12.99
C LEU A 229 -23.85 -1.90 11.78
N GLY A 230 -24.89 -1.08 11.76
CA GLY A 230 -25.13 -0.04 10.76
C GLY A 230 -24.94 1.35 11.36
N ILE A 231 -24.09 2.15 10.72
CA ILE A 231 -23.77 3.53 11.07
C ILE A 231 -24.19 4.43 9.91
N SER A 232 -25.14 5.34 10.15
CA SER A 232 -25.63 6.24 9.11
C SER A 232 -24.69 7.42 8.87
N TYR A 233 -24.53 7.80 7.60
CA TYR A 233 -23.96 9.07 7.22
C TYR A 233 -25.02 10.17 7.25
N LYS A 234 -24.57 11.42 7.39
CA LYS A 234 -25.46 12.58 7.54
C LYS A 234 -26.27 12.90 6.29
N GLU A 235 -25.75 12.56 5.11
CA GLU A 235 -26.35 12.92 3.82
C GLU A 235 -26.61 11.70 2.93
N ASN A 236 -27.58 11.86 2.02
CA ASN A 236 -27.95 10.91 0.97
C ASN A 236 -28.31 9.49 1.40
N ASN A 237 -28.65 9.26 2.68
CA ASN A 237 -29.05 7.94 3.18
C ASN A 237 -27.99 6.84 2.92
N PHE A 238 -26.71 7.20 2.92
CA PHE A 238 -25.64 6.20 2.92
C PHE A 238 -25.45 5.66 4.34
N TRP A 239 -25.07 4.39 4.41
CA TRP A 239 -24.77 3.68 5.64
C TRP A 239 -23.47 2.91 5.47
N MET A 240 -22.66 2.87 6.52
CA MET A 240 -21.63 1.85 6.68
C MET A 240 -22.19 0.72 7.52
N TYR A 241 -22.17 -0.49 6.96
CA TYR A 241 -22.49 -1.70 7.69
C TYR A 241 -21.23 -2.51 7.94
N ILE A 242 -21.08 -3.02 9.16
CA ILE A 242 -19.98 -3.87 9.59
C ILE A 242 -20.56 -5.22 10.01
N LEU A 243 -20.12 -6.29 9.36
CA LEU A 243 -20.44 -7.66 9.70
C LEU A 243 -19.25 -8.26 10.44
N LEU A 244 -19.44 -8.45 11.74
CA LEU A 244 -18.43 -8.96 12.66
C LEU A 244 -18.78 -10.39 13.05
N PRO A 245 -17.93 -11.40 12.74
CA PRO A 245 -18.11 -12.75 13.24
C PRO A 245 -18.22 -12.77 14.77
N LYS A 246 -19.13 -13.58 15.33
CA LYS A 246 -19.19 -13.73 16.80
C LYS A 246 -17.94 -14.44 17.34
N GLN A 247 -17.42 -15.39 16.58
CA GLN A 247 -16.17 -16.06 16.87
C GLN A 247 -15.02 -15.34 16.17
N ARG A 248 -14.03 -14.92 16.97
CA ARG A 248 -12.91 -14.03 16.60
C ARG A 248 -12.15 -14.39 15.31
N PHE A 249 -12.10 -15.67 14.95
CA PHE A 249 -11.34 -16.17 13.78
C PHE A 249 -12.23 -16.87 12.73
N ALA A 250 -13.55 -16.75 12.85
CA ALA A 250 -14.52 -17.39 11.95
C ALA A 250 -14.89 -16.51 10.74
N LEU A 251 -14.06 -15.52 10.37
CA LEU A 251 -14.37 -14.64 9.24
C LEU A 251 -14.49 -15.43 7.93
N GLN A 252 -13.58 -16.36 7.68
CA GLN A 252 -13.59 -17.17 6.45
C GLN A 252 -14.81 -18.10 6.40
N GLU A 253 -15.20 -18.68 7.54
CA GLU A 253 -16.41 -19.50 7.66
C GLU A 253 -17.66 -18.65 7.40
N MET A 254 -17.75 -17.47 8.03
CA MET A 254 -18.83 -16.50 7.80
C MET A 254 -18.91 -16.10 6.33
N GLU A 255 -17.79 -15.75 5.70
CA GLU A 255 -17.70 -15.38 4.29
C GLU A 255 -18.16 -16.48 3.33
N ASN A 256 -17.90 -17.74 3.69
CA ASN A 256 -18.29 -18.89 2.86
C ASN A 256 -19.75 -19.30 3.08
N SER A 257 -20.29 -19.07 4.28
CA SER A 257 -21.70 -19.32 4.56
C SER A 257 -22.62 -18.21 4.05
N LEU A 258 -22.10 -16.98 3.88
CA LEU A 258 -22.88 -15.80 3.53
C LEU A 258 -23.54 -15.96 2.16
N THR A 259 -24.87 -15.82 2.14
CA THR A 259 -25.67 -15.75 0.91
C THR A 259 -26.34 -14.39 0.76
N SER A 260 -26.74 -14.05 -0.46
CA SER A 260 -27.52 -12.84 -0.75
C SER A 260 -28.80 -12.76 0.09
N ASN A 261 -29.49 -13.90 0.30
CA ASN A 261 -30.68 -13.99 1.14
C ASN A 261 -30.40 -13.72 2.62
N GLN A 262 -29.33 -14.29 3.19
CA GLN A 262 -28.95 -14.04 4.58
C GLN A 262 -28.56 -12.58 4.82
N LEU A 263 -27.84 -11.97 3.87
CA LEU A 263 -27.54 -10.54 3.93
C LEU A 263 -28.82 -9.70 3.93
N ALA A 264 -29.75 -9.98 3.01
CA ALA A 264 -31.03 -9.28 2.95
C ALA A 264 -31.82 -9.42 4.25
N GLU A 265 -31.85 -10.62 4.85
CA GLU A 265 -32.47 -10.88 6.14
C GLU A 265 -31.85 -10.03 7.26
N MET A 266 -30.52 -10.03 7.38
CA MET A 266 -29.79 -9.25 8.38
C MET A 266 -30.11 -7.74 8.28
N PHE A 267 -30.21 -7.23 7.05
CA PHE A 267 -30.56 -5.83 6.81
C PHE A 267 -32.03 -5.49 7.02
N GLN A 268 -32.95 -6.46 6.92
CA GLN A 268 -34.39 -6.22 7.12
C GLN A 268 -34.79 -6.34 8.58
N ASN A 269 -34.13 -7.22 9.34
CA ASN A 269 -34.53 -7.60 10.70
C ASN A 269 -33.79 -6.85 11.81
N GLY A 270 -32.84 -5.97 11.49
CA GLY A 270 -32.19 -5.12 12.47
C GLY A 270 -33.08 -3.98 12.98
N ALA A 271 -32.70 -3.42 14.12
CA ALA A 271 -33.39 -2.33 14.78
C ALA A 271 -32.41 -1.25 15.26
N ILE A 272 -32.89 -0.02 15.40
CA ILE A 272 -32.12 1.06 16.02
C ILE A 272 -32.22 0.89 17.54
N VAL A 273 -31.09 0.63 18.20
CA VAL A 273 -31.00 0.35 19.65
C VAL A 273 -29.70 0.90 20.22
N ASP A 274 -29.65 1.15 21.52
CA ASP A 274 -28.42 1.58 22.21
C ASP A 274 -27.37 0.45 22.22
N VAL A 275 -26.22 0.70 21.59
CA VAL A 275 -25.10 -0.25 21.54
C VAL A 275 -23.82 0.45 22.00
N THR A 276 -23.05 -0.22 22.87
CA THR A 276 -21.69 0.18 23.17
C THR A 276 -20.77 -0.36 22.08
N VAL A 277 -20.26 0.54 21.23
CA VAL A 277 -19.48 0.21 20.03
C VAL A 277 -18.00 0.49 20.25
N LYS A 278 -17.15 -0.42 19.78
CA LYS A 278 -15.71 -0.21 19.59
C LYS A 278 -15.35 -0.59 18.15
N ILE A 279 -14.89 0.37 17.36
CA ILE A 279 -14.47 0.14 15.97
C ILE A 279 -13.10 0.77 15.71
N PRO A 280 -12.23 0.12 14.92
CA PRO A 280 -10.92 0.67 14.62
C PRO A 280 -11.05 1.90 13.71
N LYS A 281 -10.15 2.86 13.89
CA LYS A 281 -9.84 3.90 12.91
C LYS A 281 -8.94 3.29 11.84
N PHE A 282 -9.28 3.42 10.57
CA PHE A 282 -8.52 2.79 9.49
C PHE A 282 -8.62 3.52 8.15
N SER A 283 -7.66 3.29 7.27
CA SER A 283 -7.73 3.75 5.88
C SER A 283 -7.35 2.65 4.90
N PHE A 284 -8.05 2.62 3.78
CA PHE A 284 -7.80 1.76 2.64
C PHE A 284 -7.32 2.57 1.44
N THR A 285 -6.26 2.08 0.83
CA THR A 285 -5.93 2.40 -0.56
C THR A 285 -5.75 1.07 -1.26
N SER A 286 -6.62 0.77 -2.22
CA SER A 286 -6.54 -0.44 -3.01
C SER A 286 -6.34 -0.06 -4.46
N ALA A 287 -5.31 -0.61 -5.09
CA ALA A 287 -5.07 -0.50 -6.52
C ALA A 287 -4.96 -1.91 -7.06
N SER A 288 -5.71 -2.21 -8.11
CA SER A 288 -5.78 -3.55 -8.66
C SER A 288 -6.04 -3.52 -10.15
N ASN A 289 -5.30 -4.34 -10.88
CA ASN A 289 -5.60 -4.65 -12.27
C ASN A 289 -6.68 -5.73 -12.30
N MET A 290 -7.78 -5.45 -12.99
CA MET A 290 -8.95 -6.32 -13.07
C MET A 290 -8.84 -7.35 -14.19
N LYS A 291 -7.76 -7.33 -14.99
CA LYS A 291 -7.57 -8.23 -16.13
C LYS A 291 -7.79 -9.71 -15.81
N ASP A 292 -7.02 -10.25 -14.87
CA ASP A 292 -7.09 -11.67 -14.51
C ASP A 292 -8.46 -12.02 -13.90
N VAL A 293 -8.95 -11.17 -13.02
CA VAL A 293 -10.24 -11.35 -12.33
C VAL A 293 -11.40 -11.36 -13.32
N LEU A 294 -11.44 -10.43 -14.27
CA LEU A 294 -12.50 -10.34 -15.27
C LEU A 294 -12.39 -11.46 -16.31
N THR A 295 -11.16 -11.90 -16.62
CA THR A 295 -10.93 -13.07 -17.48
C THR A 295 -11.55 -14.32 -16.86
N GLU A 296 -11.32 -14.56 -15.57
CA GLU A 296 -11.93 -15.68 -14.83
C GLU A 296 -13.45 -15.57 -14.67
N LEU A 297 -14.01 -14.37 -14.80
CA LEU A 297 -15.46 -14.12 -14.80
C LEU A 297 -16.09 -14.23 -16.20
N GLY A 298 -15.33 -14.68 -17.20
CA GLY A 298 -15.82 -14.94 -18.55
C GLY A 298 -15.77 -13.76 -19.50
N MET A 299 -14.95 -12.74 -19.20
CA MET A 299 -14.72 -11.57 -20.07
C MET A 299 -13.33 -11.55 -20.70
N GLY A 300 -12.68 -12.71 -20.84
CA GLY A 300 -11.29 -12.81 -21.33
C GLY A 300 -11.07 -12.22 -22.73
N ILE A 301 -12.07 -12.32 -23.62
CA ILE A 301 -11.98 -11.85 -25.01
C ILE A 301 -11.70 -10.35 -25.13
N ILE A 302 -12.02 -9.53 -24.12
CA ILE A 302 -11.75 -8.09 -24.18
C ILE A 302 -10.25 -7.77 -24.13
N PHE A 303 -9.46 -8.71 -23.62
CA PHE A 303 -8.01 -8.61 -23.46
C PHE A 303 -7.22 -9.33 -24.55
N ASP A 304 -7.92 -9.91 -25.52
CA ASP A 304 -7.34 -10.70 -26.62
C ASP A 304 -7.15 -9.82 -27.85
N GLY A 305 -5.89 -9.54 -28.20
CA GLY A 305 -5.55 -8.68 -29.34
C GLY A 305 -5.92 -9.24 -30.72
N GLU A 306 -6.21 -10.53 -30.83
CA GLU A 306 -6.59 -11.17 -32.10
C GLU A 306 -8.11 -11.26 -32.25
N ASN A 307 -8.82 -11.56 -31.14
CA ASN A 307 -10.25 -11.89 -31.18
C ASN A 307 -11.18 -10.78 -30.64
N ALA A 308 -10.64 -9.74 -30.00
CA ALA A 308 -11.46 -8.63 -29.51
C ALA A 308 -12.10 -7.84 -30.65
N ASP A 309 -13.42 -7.65 -30.58
CA ASP A 309 -14.17 -6.79 -31.49
C ASP A 309 -14.55 -5.48 -30.80
N PHE A 310 -13.68 -4.48 -30.92
CA PHE A 310 -13.93 -3.10 -30.51
C PHE A 310 -14.23 -2.17 -31.70
N SER A 311 -14.88 -2.70 -32.75
CA SER A 311 -15.22 -1.95 -33.96
C SER A 311 -16.18 -0.77 -33.73
N LYS A 312 -16.79 -0.65 -32.54
CA LYS A 312 -17.57 0.53 -32.16
C LYS A 312 -16.71 1.68 -31.63
N ILE A 313 -15.47 1.42 -31.22
CA ILE A 313 -14.51 2.48 -30.84
C ILE A 313 -13.91 3.11 -32.09
N CYS A 314 -13.36 2.28 -33.00
CA CYS A 314 -12.70 2.71 -34.22
C CYS A 314 -12.79 1.63 -35.31
N LYS A 315 -12.43 1.97 -36.56
CA LYS A 315 -12.45 1.00 -37.69
C LYS A 315 -11.23 0.07 -37.72
N ARG A 316 -10.18 0.35 -36.94
CA ARG A 316 -9.00 -0.50 -36.84
C ARG A 316 -9.36 -1.79 -36.11
N LYS A 317 -8.73 -2.91 -36.49
CA LYS A 317 -9.01 -4.24 -35.94
C LYS A 317 -8.07 -4.66 -34.82
N ASP A 318 -7.01 -3.91 -34.59
CA ASP A 318 -5.97 -4.21 -33.60
C ASP A 318 -6.20 -3.50 -32.26
N ILE A 319 -7.36 -2.87 -32.05
CA ILE A 319 -7.73 -2.29 -30.76
C ILE A 319 -8.30 -3.37 -29.84
N PHE A 320 -7.74 -3.48 -28.63
CA PHE A 320 -8.22 -4.32 -27.55
C PHE A 320 -7.98 -3.61 -26.22
N VAL A 321 -8.61 -4.07 -25.14
CA VAL A 321 -8.35 -3.54 -23.80
C VAL A 321 -7.08 -4.21 -23.29
N SER A 322 -5.99 -3.46 -23.13
CA SER A 322 -4.75 -4.04 -22.59
C SER A 322 -4.92 -4.34 -21.10
N ASP A 323 -5.46 -3.39 -20.34
CA ASP A 323 -5.66 -3.46 -18.88
C ASP A 323 -6.88 -2.65 -18.42
N ILE A 324 -7.51 -3.11 -17.33
CA ILE A 324 -8.55 -2.36 -16.61
C ILE A 324 -8.08 -2.13 -15.18
N LEU A 325 -7.90 -0.88 -14.80
CA LEU A 325 -7.30 -0.50 -13.52
C LEU A 325 -8.32 0.15 -12.63
N HIS A 326 -8.48 -0.41 -11.43
CA HIS A 326 -9.36 0.10 -10.39
C HIS A 326 -8.54 0.56 -9.20
N LYS A 327 -8.74 1.81 -8.75
CA LYS A 327 -8.16 2.32 -7.51
C LYS A 327 -9.19 3.01 -6.63
N ALA A 328 -9.28 2.58 -5.38
CA ALA A 328 -10.23 3.10 -4.42
C ALA A 328 -9.52 3.58 -3.16
N PHE A 329 -9.99 4.70 -2.61
CA PHE A 329 -9.55 5.25 -1.34
C PHE A 329 -10.72 5.47 -0.37
N LEU A 330 -10.53 5.05 0.89
CA LEU A 330 -11.46 5.26 2.00
C LEU A 330 -10.66 5.48 3.29
N GLU A 331 -11.04 6.44 4.12
CA GLU A 331 -10.50 6.59 5.47
C GLU A 331 -11.63 6.71 6.47
N VAL A 332 -11.72 5.84 7.46
CA VAL A 332 -12.71 5.84 8.54
C VAL A 332 -12.10 6.44 9.81
N ASN A 333 -12.74 7.47 10.35
CA ASN A 333 -12.34 8.18 11.58
C ASN A 333 -13.56 8.63 12.41
N GLU A 334 -13.31 9.42 13.45
CA GLU A 334 -14.32 9.83 14.44
C GLU A 334 -15.42 10.73 13.86
N GLU A 335 -15.10 11.55 12.85
CA GLU A 335 -16.06 12.44 12.21
C GLU A 335 -16.87 11.74 11.12
N GLY A 336 -16.29 10.74 10.47
CA GLY A 336 -16.83 10.15 9.26
C GLY A 336 -15.76 9.45 8.45
N THR A 337 -15.75 9.77 7.16
CA THR A 337 -14.69 9.44 6.22
C THR A 337 -13.99 10.73 5.75
N GLU A 338 -12.71 10.91 6.11
CA GLU A 338 -11.66 12.00 5.96
C GLU A 338 -11.97 13.52 6.29
N ALA A 339 -10.99 14.30 6.83
CA ALA A 339 -11.04 15.44 7.82
C ALA A 339 -11.11 16.94 7.32
N ALA A 340 -11.21 18.07 8.09
CA ALA A 340 -10.75 18.42 9.47
C ALA A 340 -11.51 19.59 10.22
N ALA A 341 -11.41 19.55 11.57
CA ALA A 341 -11.42 20.56 12.67
C ALA A 341 -12.72 21.18 13.30
N ALA A 342 -12.94 20.80 14.58
CA ALA A 342 -13.37 21.52 15.83
C ALA A 342 -14.68 22.34 15.95
N THR A 343 -15.64 21.95 16.83
CA THR A 343 -15.90 22.45 18.22
C THR A 343 -17.30 22.10 18.77
N ALA A 344 -17.35 21.98 20.11
CA ALA A 344 -18.44 22.07 21.10
C ALA A 344 -19.60 21.04 21.12
N VAL A 345 -19.69 20.31 22.25
CA VAL A 345 -20.83 19.49 22.69
C VAL A 345 -21.67 20.30 23.67
N THR A 346 -22.98 20.39 23.43
CA THR A 346 -23.97 20.79 24.43
C THR A 346 -24.60 19.54 25.04
N MET A 347 -24.43 19.35 26.35
CA MET A 347 -25.13 18.33 27.12
C MET A 347 -26.56 18.80 27.42
N THR A 348 -27.53 17.91 27.22
CA THR A 348 -28.85 18.01 27.85
C THR A 348 -29.16 16.68 28.52
N ASP A 349 -29.37 16.75 29.83
CA ASP A 349 -29.79 15.63 30.68
C ASP A 349 -31.17 15.11 30.29
N LYS A 350 -31.30 13.79 30.16
CA LYS A 350 -32.59 13.10 30.33
C LYS A 350 -32.44 11.79 31.10
N ALA A 351 -33.46 11.56 31.92
CA ALA A 351 -33.55 10.64 33.04
C ALA A 351 -33.48 9.14 32.69
N ALA A 352 -33.12 8.34 33.70
CA ALA A 352 -32.86 6.91 33.63
C ALA A 352 -34.11 6.06 33.30
N ALA A 353 -33.98 5.20 32.28
CA ALA A 353 -34.84 4.05 32.05
C ALA A 353 -34.21 2.77 32.61
N MET A 354 -35.04 1.80 33.00
CA MET A 354 -34.68 0.48 33.57
C MET A 354 -33.62 -0.27 32.73
N PRO A 355 -32.82 -1.18 33.34
CA PRO A 355 -31.66 -1.78 32.68
C PRO A 355 -32.09 -2.77 31.59
N SER A 356 -32.14 -2.31 30.34
CA SER A 356 -32.13 -3.17 29.16
C SER A 356 -30.78 -3.90 29.08
N LYS A 357 -30.77 -5.15 28.62
CA LYS A 357 -29.55 -5.94 28.31
C LYS A 357 -28.55 -5.06 27.55
N GLN A 358 -27.38 -4.82 28.13
CA GLN A 358 -26.38 -3.96 27.51
C GLN A 358 -25.81 -4.64 26.27
N LEU A 359 -26.03 -4.06 25.09
CA LEU A 359 -25.51 -4.55 23.82
C LEU A 359 -24.09 -4.03 23.59
N PHE A 360 -23.20 -4.93 23.16
CA PHE A 360 -21.81 -4.61 22.86
C PHE A 360 -21.46 -5.05 21.43
N PHE A 361 -20.81 -4.17 20.68
CA PHE A 361 -20.22 -4.49 19.39
C PHE A 361 -18.74 -4.11 19.43
N VAL A 362 -17.85 -5.09 19.45
CA VAL A 362 -16.41 -4.87 19.63
C VAL A 362 -15.66 -5.44 18.44
N ALA A 363 -15.38 -4.61 17.45
CA ALA A 363 -14.63 -4.99 16.25
C ALA A 363 -13.12 -5.05 16.53
N ASP A 364 -12.71 -5.95 17.44
CA ASP A 364 -11.31 -6.21 17.79
C ASP A 364 -10.66 -7.29 16.91
N HIS A 365 -11.32 -7.75 15.86
CA HIS A 365 -10.85 -8.84 14.99
C HIS A 365 -11.46 -8.73 13.58
N PRO A 366 -10.98 -9.50 12.59
CA PRO A 366 -11.35 -9.32 11.19
C PRO A 366 -12.85 -9.30 10.92
N PHE A 367 -13.28 -8.34 10.10
CA PHE A 367 -14.68 -8.12 9.75
C PHE A 367 -14.86 -7.77 8.28
N LEU A 368 -16.07 -7.98 7.77
CA LEU A 368 -16.51 -7.42 6.50
C LEU A 368 -17.17 -6.07 6.73
N PHE A 369 -17.05 -5.17 5.77
CA PHE A 369 -17.80 -3.93 5.77
C PHE A 369 -18.26 -3.58 4.37
N LEU A 370 -19.35 -2.83 4.32
CA LEU A 370 -19.95 -2.33 3.08
C LEU A 370 -20.48 -0.92 3.30
N ILE A 371 -20.32 -0.08 2.29
CA ILE A 371 -20.92 1.25 2.24
C ILE A 371 -21.96 1.20 1.15
N CYS A 372 -23.22 1.36 1.51
CA CYS A 372 -24.33 1.33 0.56
C CYS A 372 -25.36 2.38 0.91
N ASN A 373 -26.17 2.72 -0.09
CA ASN A 373 -27.42 3.42 0.12
C ASN A 373 -28.52 2.38 -0.09
N PRO A 374 -29.41 2.13 0.88
CA PRO A 374 -30.52 1.20 0.71
C PRO A 374 -31.39 1.44 -0.53
N ASN A 375 -31.42 2.68 -1.04
CA ASN A 375 -32.14 3.03 -2.26
C ASN A 375 -31.48 2.47 -3.53
N PHE A 376 -30.21 2.05 -3.45
CA PHE A 376 -29.45 1.49 -4.54
C PHE A 376 -29.18 0.01 -4.27
N SER A 377 -29.33 -0.82 -5.30
CA SER A 377 -29.15 -2.27 -5.17
C SER A 377 -27.68 -2.70 -5.15
N ILE A 378 -26.75 -1.80 -5.46
CA ILE A 378 -25.32 -2.08 -5.55
C ILE A 378 -24.59 -1.33 -4.43
N PRO A 379 -23.69 -1.97 -3.67
CA PRO A 379 -22.87 -1.27 -2.69
C PRO A 379 -21.86 -0.35 -3.39
N LEU A 380 -21.67 0.84 -2.81
CA LEU A 380 -20.64 1.79 -3.26
C LEU A 380 -19.25 1.23 -2.96
N PHE A 381 -19.06 0.65 -1.77
CA PHE A 381 -17.83 -0.05 -1.40
C PHE A 381 -18.11 -1.36 -0.71
N LEU A 382 -17.21 -2.31 -0.91
CA LEU A 382 -17.17 -3.60 -0.23
C LEU A 382 -15.73 -3.88 0.18
N GLY A 383 -15.55 -4.36 1.41
CA GLY A 383 -14.21 -4.68 1.88
C GLY A 383 -14.16 -5.64 3.06
N ARG A 384 -12.95 -6.12 3.28
CA ARG A 384 -12.52 -6.97 4.38
C ARG A 384 -11.41 -6.26 5.13
N TYR A 385 -11.60 -6.04 6.42
CA TYR A 385 -10.59 -5.48 7.31
C TYR A 385 -10.01 -6.60 8.16
N THR A 386 -8.69 -6.84 8.04
CA THR A 386 -7.98 -7.88 8.82
C THR A 386 -6.95 -7.28 9.78
N GLY A 387 -6.86 -5.94 9.87
CA GLY A 387 -5.82 -5.22 10.58
C GLY A 387 -4.44 -5.23 9.89
N LEU A 388 -4.21 -6.17 8.96
CA LEU A 388 -2.97 -6.30 8.19
C LEU A 388 -3.22 -5.75 6.78
N ASN A 389 -2.49 -4.69 6.41
CA ASN A 389 -2.67 -3.86 5.20
C ASN A 389 -3.53 -2.60 5.38
N VAL A 390 -3.86 -2.22 6.62
CA VAL A 390 -4.12 -0.80 6.87
C VAL A 390 -2.81 -0.10 6.58
N ARG A 391 -2.83 0.88 5.68
CA ARG A 391 -1.92 2.01 5.80
C ARG A 391 -2.32 2.72 7.10
N THR A 392 -2.03 2.12 8.25
CA THR A 392 -1.78 2.87 9.47
C THR A 392 -0.82 3.95 9.01
N MET A 393 -1.19 5.23 9.15
CA MET A 393 -0.36 6.37 8.75
C MET A 393 1.11 5.97 8.83
N SER A 394 1.77 5.98 7.68
CA SER A 394 3.08 5.38 7.44
C SER A 394 3.96 5.28 8.69
N LYS A 395 4.16 4.06 9.22
CA LYS A 395 5.37 3.68 9.97
C LYS A 395 5.32 2.17 10.28
N ALA A 396 6.43 1.50 9.94
CA ALA A 396 6.80 0.13 10.32
C ALA A 396 6.47 -1.06 9.38
N THR A 397 6.45 -0.84 8.07
CA THR A 397 7.42 -1.60 7.24
C THR A 397 8.42 -0.56 6.79
N ILE A 398 9.67 -0.64 7.23
CA ILE A 398 10.71 0.22 6.68
C ILE A 398 10.87 -0.23 5.23
N MET A 399 10.21 0.46 4.29
CA MET A 399 10.63 0.44 2.90
C MET A 399 12.00 1.10 2.92
N LEU A 400 13.04 0.28 2.86
CA LEU A 400 14.42 0.74 2.73
C LEU A 400 14.56 1.25 1.31
N ASP A 401 14.38 2.56 1.16
CA ASP A 401 14.63 3.27 -0.09
C ASP A 401 16.07 3.80 -0.09
N SER A 402 16.63 3.99 -1.28
CA SER A 402 17.91 4.70 -1.50
C SER A 402 17.82 6.18 -1.13
N ASN A 403 16.60 6.73 -1.08
CA ASN A 403 16.33 8.12 -0.71
C ASN A 403 16.29 8.30 0.82
N ASN A 404 17.07 9.24 1.35
CA ASN A 404 16.95 9.64 2.74
C ASN A 404 15.65 10.42 2.96
N LYS A 405 14.67 9.76 3.58
CA LYS A 405 13.33 10.32 3.83
C LYS A 405 13.35 11.61 4.65
N PHE A 406 14.26 11.75 5.61
CA PHE A 406 14.36 12.97 6.41
C PHE A 406 14.79 14.15 5.55
N ILE A 407 15.80 13.97 4.69
CA ILE A 407 16.25 15.00 3.75
C ILE A 407 15.11 15.38 2.80
N THR A 408 14.39 14.39 2.27
CA THR A 408 13.23 14.63 1.39
C THR A 408 12.19 15.51 2.10
N GLU A 409 11.72 15.11 3.27
CA GLU A 409 10.68 15.83 4.02
C GLU A 409 11.14 17.24 4.44
N ALA A 410 12.38 17.36 4.92
CA ALA A 410 12.93 18.64 5.37
C ALA A 410 13.09 19.65 4.22
N LEU A 411 13.70 19.25 3.09
CA LEU A 411 13.87 20.13 1.94
C LEU A 411 12.53 20.44 1.26
N SER A 412 11.60 19.48 1.16
CA SER A 412 10.26 19.74 0.59
C SER A 412 9.51 20.81 1.38
N ASN A 413 9.59 20.75 2.71
CA ASN A 413 8.95 21.76 3.57
C ASN A 413 9.60 23.13 3.37
N GLN A 414 10.93 23.21 3.33
CA GLN A 414 11.63 24.49 3.17
C GLN A 414 11.43 25.13 1.79
N PHE A 415 11.53 24.35 0.72
CA PHE A 415 11.39 24.84 -0.65
C PHE A 415 9.97 25.30 -0.95
N SER A 416 8.97 24.54 -0.47
CA SER A 416 7.56 24.92 -0.61
C SER A 416 7.22 26.20 0.15
N ASN A 417 7.77 26.39 1.36
CA ASN A 417 7.59 27.63 2.13
C ASN A 417 8.26 28.83 1.44
N ALA A 418 9.47 28.66 0.92
CA ALA A 418 10.18 29.71 0.17
C ALA A 418 9.37 30.17 -1.06
N LEU A 419 8.88 29.24 -1.88
CA LEU A 419 8.10 29.57 -3.07
C LEU A 419 6.71 30.15 -2.77
N ALA A 420 6.13 29.80 -1.61
CA ALA A 420 4.88 30.39 -1.15
C ALA A 420 5.04 31.81 -0.56
N GLY A 421 6.28 32.31 -0.43
CA GLY A 421 6.56 33.59 0.24
C GLY A 421 6.30 33.54 1.75
N ASN A 422 6.26 32.34 2.34
CA ASN A 422 6.07 32.17 3.78
C ASN A 422 7.32 32.57 4.55
N ARG A 423 7.17 32.86 5.85
CA ARG A 423 8.30 33.12 6.74
C ARG A 423 9.20 31.88 6.81
N LEU A 424 10.47 32.07 6.45
CA LEU A 424 11.49 31.02 6.53
C LEU A 424 11.89 30.75 7.99
N GLU A 425 11.82 29.48 8.37
CA GLU A 425 12.22 29.00 9.70
C GLU A 425 13.71 28.65 9.71
N SER A 426 14.35 28.78 10.88
CA SER A 426 15.73 28.35 11.02
C SER A 426 15.82 26.83 11.07
N VAL A 427 16.84 26.28 10.43
CA VAL A 427 17.12 24.86 10.30
C VAL A 427 18.45 24.57 10.97
N ASN A 428 18.47 23.57 11.86
CA ASN A 428 19.67 22.98 12.44
C ASN A 428 19.34 21.54 12.88
N PHE A 429 19.63 20.58 12.00
CA PHE A 429 19.32 19.17 12.22
C PHE A 429 20.58 18.33 12.10
N HIS A 430 20.90 17.58 13.15
CA HIS A 430 21.93 16.55 13.13
C HIS A 430 21.26 15.18 13.15
N PHE A 431 21.58 14.33 12.17
CA PHE A 431 21.00 12.99 12.08
C PHE A 431 22.00 12.00 11.47
N LYS A 432 21.80 10.70 11.73
CA LYS A 432 22.67 9.62 11.26
C LYS A 432 21.86 8.49 10.64
N ASP A 433 22.41 7.88 9.60
CA ASP A 433 21.92 6.62 9.07
C ASP A 433 22.36 5.44 9.96
N PHE A 434 21.69 4.29 9.82
CA PHE A 434 22.00 3.07 10.60
C PHE A 434 23.40 2.52 10.37
N ASP A 435 24.08 2.92 9.30
CA ASP A 435 25.46 2.52 9.03
C ASP A 435 26.52 3.45 9.59
N GLY A 436 26.14 4.60 10.16
CA GLY A 436 27.05 5.54 10.81
C GLY A 436 27.35 6.80 9.99
N VAL A 437 26.85 6.86 8.74
CA VAL A 437 26.89 8.09 7.94
C VAL A 437 26.13 9.20 8.66
N ALA A 438 26.77 10.35 8.84
CA ALA A 438 26.20 11.48 9.56
C ALA A 438 25.88 12.62 8.61
N TYR A 439 24.80 13.34 8.92
CA TYR A 439 24.36 14.50 8.16
C TYR A 439 24.14 15.68 9.09
N HIS A 440 24.31 16.87 8.53
CA HIS A 440 23.91 18.12 9.15
C HIS A 440 23.18 18.97 8.13
N MET A 441 22.00 19.46 8.50
CA MET A 441 21.25 20.42 7.71
C MET A 441 21.16 21.72 8.51
N SER A 442 21.69 22.81 7.98
CA SER A 442 21.82 24.08 8.69
C SER A 442 21.58 25.30 7.80
N ASN A 443 21.39 26.47 8.40
CA ASN A 443 21.50 27.74 7.70
C ASN A 443 22.97 28.22 7.76
N PRO A 444 23.69 28.31 6.64
CA PRO A 444 25.08 28.77 6.65
C PRO A 444 25.14 30.26 7.05
N ASN A 445 26.02 30.60 7.98
CA ASN A 445 26.17 31.96 8.55
C ASN A 445 24.85 32.55 9.10
N ASP A 446 23.96 31.69 9.63
CA ASP A 446 22.62 32.06 10.09
C ASP A 446 21.71 32.69 9.01
N ASP A 447 22.07 32.56 7.73
CA ASP A 447 21.28 33.06 6.61
C ASP A 447 20.10 32.12 6.33
N LYS A 448 18.91 32.54 6.72
CA LYS A 448 17.66 31.78 6.54
C LYS A 448 17.27 31.60 5.09
N ASN A 449 17.84 32.38 4.16
CA ASN A 449 17.61 32.19 2.73
C ASN A 449 18.48 31.08 2.15
N LYS A 450 19.36 30.45 2.94
CA LYS A 450 20.22 29.36 2.48
C LYS A 450 20.05 28.13 3.35
N ILE A 451 20.14 26.98 2.70
CA ILE A 451 20.19 25.68 3.37
C ILE A 451 21.46 24.98 2.95
N MET A 452 22.27 24.63 3.94
CA MET A 452 23.43 23.77 3.78
C MET A 452 23.09 22.36 4.21
N LEU A 453 23.33 21.37 3.35
CA LEU A 453 23.24 19.94 3.64
C LEU A 453 24.64 19.34 3.56
N SER A 454 25.18 18.98 4.72
CA SER A 454 26.52 18.40 4.88
C SER A 454 26.43 16.90 5.18
N ILE A 455 27.37 16.12 4.65
CA ILE A 455 27.48 14.66 4.87
C ILE A 455 28.90 14.28 5.31
N TYR A 456 28.98 13.40 6.29
CA TYR A 456 30.20 12.78 6.78
C TYR A 456 30.17 11.27 6.54
N LEU A 457 31.21 10.78 5.86
CA LEU A 457 31.48 9.40 5.49
C LEU A 457 32.86 9.04 6.05
N SER A 458 32.95 8.04 6.93
CA SER A 458 34.22 7.59 7.51
C SER A 458 35.21 7.03 6.49
N TYR A 459 34.71 6.63 5.32
CA TYR A 459 35.44 6.02 4.21
C TYR A 459 35.60 6.98 3.02
N TYR A 460 35.45 8.28 3.25
CA TYR A 460 35.50 9.28 2.17
C TYR A 460 36.82 9.28 1.40
N GLU A 461 37.95 9.17 2.10
CA GLU A 461 39.29 9.14 1.47
C GLU A 461 39.43 7.99 0.48
N GLU A 462 38.89 6.81 0.81
CA GLU A 462 38.86 5.66 -0.09
C GLU A 462 38.01 5.95 -1.34
N LEU A 463 36.87 6.64 -1.18
CA LEU A 463 36.05 7.05 -2.33
C LEU A 463 36.74 8.11 -3.21
N GLN A 464 37.70 8.89 -2.67
CA GLN A 464 38.48 9.84 -3.45
C GLN A 464 39.36 9.15 -4.48
N GLU A 465 39.93 7.98 -4.15
CA GLU A 465 40.68 7.14 -5.09
C GLU A 465 39.82 6.64 -6.27
N HIS A 466 38.50 6.66 -6.09
CA HIS A 466 37.50 6.22 -7.07
C HIS A 466 36.70 7.36 -7.71
N GLY A 467 37.14 8.62 -7.57
CA GLY A 467 36.59 9.74 -8.35
C GLY A 467 35.32 10.38 -7.77
N ILE A 468 35.06 10.24 -6.46
CA ILE A 468 33.89 10.88 -5.81
C ILE A 468 33.81 12.39 -6.07
N ASN A 469 34.93 13.10 -6.09
CA ASN A 469 34.94 14.56 -6.25
C ASN A 469 34.42 14.99 -7.63
N GLU A 470 34.82 14.28 -8.68
CA GLU A 470 34.34 14.54 -10.05
C GLU A 470 32.86 14.20 -10.16
N ARG A 471 32.46 13.06 -9.61
CA ARG A 471 31.06 12.64 -9.61
C ARG A 471 30.13 13.62 -8.89
N ILE A 472 30.49 14.06 -7.70
CA ILE A 472 29.67 15.00 -6.92
C ILE A 472 29.56 16.35 -7.64
N ARG A 473 30.64 16.80 -8.28
CA ARG A 473 30.60 17.99 -9.14
C ARG A 473 29.72 17.79 -10.38
N GLN A 474 29.74 16.63 -11.01
CA GLN A 474 28.87 16.32 -12.16
C GLN A 474 27.38 16.26 -11.76
N GLU A 475 27.07 15.66 -10.62
CA GLU A 475 25.69 15.44 -10.18
C GLU A 475 25.04 16.70 -9.58
N TYR A 476 25.80 17.45 -8.78
CA TYR A 476 25.28 18.59 -8.00
C TYR A 476 25.75 19.96 -8.51
N GLY A 477 26.77 20.02 -9.38
CA GLY A 477 27.18 21.23 -10.08
C GLY A 477 27.34 22.44 -9.17
N ILE A 478 26.52 23.48 -9.43
CA ILE A 478 26.52 24.77 -8.74
C ILE A 478 26.16 24.69 -7.26
N TYR A 479 25.53 23.60 -6.81
CA TYR A 479 25.11 23.45 -5.42
C TYR A 479 26.24 22.97 -4.51
N VAL A 480 27.37 22.52 -5.03
CA VAL A 480 28.49 22.05 -4.21
C VAL A 480 29.21 23.26 -3.59
N ALA A 481 29.34 23.27 -2.26
CA ALA A 481 30.09 24.32 -1.56
C ALA A 481 31.58 24.27 -1.94
N GLU A 482 32.22 25.44 -2.10
CA GLU A 482 33.66 25.53 -2.38
C GLU A 482 34.51 24.85 -1.30
N LYS A 483 34.07 24.98 -0.05
CA LYS A 483 34.63 24.29 1.10
C LYS A 483 33.51 23.60 1.88
N PRO A 484 33.65 22.32 2.22
CA PRO A 484 32.68 21.65 3.07
C PRO A 484 32.68 22.28 4.46
N GLU A 485 31.54 22.13 5.14
CA GLU A 485 31.40 22.47 6.55
C GLU A 485 32.44 21.73 7.40
N PRO A 486 33.03 22.38 8.43
CA PRO A 486 33.97 21.70 9.32
C PRO A 486 33.40 20.39 9.86
N GLN A 487 34.21 19.33 9.88
CA GLN A 487 33.84 17.96 10.29
C GLN A 487 32.99 17.16 9.29
N TYR A 488 32.64 17.74 8.14
CA TYR A 488 31.93 17.04 7.06
C TYR A 488 32.81 16.92 5.81
N ASN A 489 32.51 15.95 4.95
CA ASN A 489 33.29 15.70 3.74
C ASN A 489 32.75 16.47 2.52
N ILE A 490 31.43 16.57 2.40
CA ILE A 490 30.75 17.28 1.30
C ILE A 490 29.65 18.14 1.92
N SER A 491 29.50 19.37 1.41
CA SER A 491 28.37 20.25 1.71
C SER A 491 27.72 20.74 0.43
N LEU A 492 26.39 20.67 0.39
CA LEU A 492 25.56 21.24 -0.67
C LEU A 492 24.86 22.50 -0.13
N ILE A 493 24.86 23.59 -0.88
CA ILE A 493 24.20 24.84 -0.51
C ILE A 493 23.08 25.12 -1.52
N TYR A 494 21.88 25.30 -1.00
CA TYR A 494 20.69 25.69 -1.75
C TYR A 494 20.29 27.11 -1.36
N ASP A 495 20.28 28.02 -2.34
CA ASP A 495 19.74 29.36 -2.16
C ASP A 495 18.23 29.33 -2.39
N LEU A 496 17.46 29.58 -1.33
CA LEU A 496 16.00 29.57 -1.32
C LEU A 496 15.38 30.65 -2.21
N THR A 497 16.15 31.67 -2.61
CA THR A 497 15.70 32.73 -3.52
C THR A 497 15.83 32.36 -5.00
N GLU A 498 16.66 31.36 -5.31
CA GLU A 498 16.99 30.94 -6.68
C GLU A 498 16.53 29.51 -7.01
N ILE A 499 15.65 28.92 -6.19
CA ILE A 499 15.16 27.55 -6.40
C ILE A 499 14.25 27.47 -7.64
N PRO A 500 14.41 26.46 -8.51
CA PRO A 500 13.52 26.26 -9.65
C PRO A 500 12.08 25.98 -9.21
N GLN A 501 11.09 26.47 -9.98
CA GLN A 501 9.66 26.19 -9.72
C GLN A 501 9.34 24.69 -9.66
N LYS A 502 10.08 23.85 -10.41
CA LYS A 502 10.03 22.39 -10.33
C LYS A 502 11.27 21.90 -9.58
N TYR A 503 11.18 21.78 -8.27
CA TYR A 503 12.30 21.40 -7.40
C TYR A 503 12.33 19.92 -7.00
N ASP A 504 11.38 19.10 -7.46
CA ASP A 504 11.28 17.68 -7.08
C ASP A 504 12.55 16.90 -7.44
N ASP A 505 13.14 17.15 -8.61
CA ASP A 505 14.40 16.50 -9.03
C ASP A 505 15.58 16.91 -8.14
N LEU A 506 15.60 18.17 -7.69
CA LEU A 506 16.65 18.68 -6.80
C LEU A 506 16.58 18.00 -5.43
N ILE A 507 15.37 17.87 -4.87
CA ILE A 507 15.14 17.16 -3.60
C ILE A 507 15.49 15.68 -3.75
N PHE A 508 15.08 15.06 -4.87
CA PHE A 508 15.37 13.68 -5.16
C PHE A 508 16.89 13.42 -5.21
N LYS A 509 17.65 14.28 -5.89
CA LYS A 509 19.12 14.21 -5.92
C LYS A 509 19.74 14.44 -4.55
N ALA A 510 19.27 15.43 -3.79
CA ALA A 510 19.77 15.72 -2.45
C ALA A 510 19.56 14.54 -1.49
N ALA A 511 18.38 13.92 -1.54
CA ALA A 511 18.05 12.76 -0.71
C ALA A 511 18.91 11.54 -1.02
N ARG A 512 19.54 11.48 -2.20
CA ARG A 512 20.42 10.40 -2.65
C ARG A 512 21.91 10.71 -2.48
N LEU A 513 22.28 11.73 -1.73
CA LEU A 513 23.67 12.19 -1.57
C LEU A 513 24.64 11.04 -1.25
N LYS A 514 24.34 10.22 -0.25
CA LYS A 514 25.16 9.05 0.09
C LYS A 514 25.21 7.99 -1.02
N ARG A 515 24.08 7.67 -1.64
CA ARG A 515 24.03 6.75 -2.78
C ARG A 515 24.93 7.25 -3.90
N ASN A 516 24.86 8.55 -4.21
CA ASN A 516 25.66 9.17 -5.27
C ASN A 516 27.14 9.22 -4.91
N CYS A 517 27.51 9.38 -3.63
CA CYS A 517 28.89 9.21 -3.17
C CYS A 517 29.41 7.79 -3.48
N LEU A 518 28.67 6.76 -3.06
CA LEU A 518 29.08 5.36 -3.23
C LEU A 518 29.10 4.92 -4.70
N ALA A 519 28.21 5.50 -5.52
CA ALA A 519 28.10 5.21 -6.94
C ALA A 519 29.38 5.54 -7.75
N SER A 520 30.26 6.41 -7.24
CA SER A 520 31.58 6.68 -7.85
C SER A 520 32.41 5.41 -8.03
N VAL A 521 32.38 4.54 -7.03
CA VAL A 521 33.07 3.25 -7.07
C VAL A 521 32.42 2.37 -8.13
N PHE A 522 31.11 2.13 -8.04
CA PHE A 522 30.45 1.19 -8.96
C PHE A 522 30.59 1.60 -10.42
N GLU A 523 30.39 2.88 -10.75
CA GLU A 523 30.48 3.34 -12.13
C GLU A 523 31.90 3.19 -12.70
N LYS A 524 32.93 3.51 -11.92
CA LYS A 524 34.33 3.31 -12.33
C LYS A 524 34.58 1.86 -12.75
N TYR A 525 34.11 0.88 -11.98
CA TYR A 525 34.31 -0.54 -12.31
C TYR A 525 33.36 -1.06 -13.39
N PHE A 526 32.16 -0.49 -13.51
CA PHE A 526 31.27 -0.79 -14.63
C PHE A 526 31.87 -0.32 -15.95
N GLU A 527 32.53 0.84 -15.95
CA GLU A 527 33.27 1.34 -17.10
C GLU A 527 34.50 0.51 -17.43
N PHE A 528 35.26 0.04 -16.44
CA PHE A 528 36.37 -0.90 -16.69
C PHE A 528 35.87 -2.18 -17.38
N GLN A 529 34.74 -2.73 -16.94
CA GLN A 529 34.14 -3.88 -17.61
C GLN A 529 33.67 -3.53 -19.03
N GLU A 530 33.04 -2.36 -19.23
CA GLU A 530 32.56 -1.89 -20.54
C GLU A 530 33.70 -1.71 -21.55
N ARG A 531 34.87 -1.25 -21.10
CA ARG A 531 36.09 -1.08 -21.93
C ARG A 531 36.88 -2.37 -22.11
N GLY A 532 36.60 -3.41 -21.33
CA GLY A 532 37.37 -4.66 -21.32
C GLY A 532 38.68 -4.57 -20.54
N ASP A 533 38.85 -3.54 -19.71
CA ASP A 533 40.05 -3.27 -18.90
C ASP A 533 40.11 -4.24 -17.69
N ALA A 534 40.39 -5.51 -17.95
CA ALA A 534 40.56 -6.52 -16.90
C ALA A 534 41.91 -6.35 -16.17
N GLY A 535 41.91 -6.52 -14.84
CA GLY A 535 43.14 -6.51 -14.02
C GLY A 535 43.48 -5.19 -13.33
N GLN A 536 42.55 -4.24 -13.30
CA GLN A 536 42.66 -3.06 -12.45
C GLN A 536 42.61 -3.45 -10.96
N ASN A 537 43.29 -2.66 -10.11
CA ASN A 537 43.26 -2.87 -8.66
C ASN A 537 41.81 -2.89 -8.17
N ARG A 538 41.49 -3.86 -7.31
CA ARG A 538 40.19 -3.98 -6.65
C ARG A 538 39.94 -2.78 -5.73
N ALA A 539 38.72 -2.27 -5.73
CA ALA A 539 38.30 -1.29 -4.72
C ALA A 539 38.10 -2.00 -3.39
N VAL A 540 38.63 -1.43 -2.32
CA VAL A 540 38.45 -1.92 -0.95
C VAL A 540 37.88 -0.75 -0.14
N ILE A 541 36.59 -0.82 0.19
CA ILE A 541 35.89 0.26 0.87
C ILE A 541 35.46 -0.22 2.26
N HIS A 542 36.04 0.33 3.32
CA HIS A 542 35.68 0.08 4.71
C HIS A 542 34.48 0.92 5.11
N TYR A 543 33.33 0.60 4.49
CA TYR A 543 32.11 1.39 4.65
C TYR A 543 31.54 1.34 6.07
N ARG A 544 32.04 0.43 6.93
CA ARG A 544 31.91 0.44 8.40
C ARG A 544 33.17 -0.11 9.06
N GLU A 545 33.30 0.07 10.38
CA GLU A 545 34.46 -0.35 11.18
C GLU A 545 34.87 -1.83 11.00
N ASP A 546 33.89 -2.73 10.85
CA ASP A 546 34.11 -4.18 10.70
C ASP A 546 33.54 -4.77 9.41
N GLU A 547 33.08 -3.94 8.48
CA GLU A 547 32.49 -4.38 7.20
C GLU A 547 33.18 -3.70 6.02
N THR A 548 33.45 -4.47 4.99
CA THR A 548 34.23 -4.05 3.82
C THR A 548 33.50 -4.45 2.56
N MET A 549 33.45 -3.53 1.61
CA MET A 549 32.94 -3.74 0.27
C MET A 549 34.11 -3.84 -0.70
N TYR A 550 34.11 -4.89 -1.52
CA TYR A 550 35.11 -5.13 -2.53
C TYR A 550 34.48 -5.04 -3.91
N VAL A 551 35.11 -4.32 -4.84
CA VAL A 551 34.65 -4.25 -6.23
C VAL A 551 35.79 -4.57 -7.16
N GLU A 552 35.57 -5.52 -8.07
CA GLU A 552 36.55 -5.94 -9.07
C GLU A 552 35.88 -6.10 -10.42
N ALA A 553 36.53 -5.61 -11.47
CA ALA A 553 36.06 -5.70 -12.84
C ALA A 553 36.92 -6.69 -13.65
N LYS A 554 36.25 -7.53 -14.43
CA LYS A 554 36.81 -8.34 -15.50
C LYS A 554 36.11 -7.96 -16.80
N SER A 555 36.63 -8.41 -17.94
CA SER A 555 36.06 -8.08 -19.25
C SER A 555 34.62 -8.56 -19.42
N ASP A 556 34.23 -9.67 -18.78
CA ASP A 556 32.92 -10.30 -18.90
C ASP A 556 31.97 -10.03 -17.73
N ARG A 557 32.44 -9.46 -16.62
CA ARG A 557 31.66 -9.27 -15.39
C ARG A 557 32.27 -8.26 -14.42
N VAL A 558 31.44 -7.75 -13.52
CA VAL A 558 31.86 -7.04 -12.31
C VAL A 558 31.44 -7.86 -11.10
N THR A 559 32.37 -8.07 -10.17
CA THR A 559 32.11 -8.78 -8.91
C THR A 559 32.09 -7.77 -7.78
N VAL A 560 30.98 -7.76 -7.02
CA VAL A 560 30.82 -6.93 -5.82
C VAL A 560 30.68 -7.85 -4.61
N ILE A 561 31.55 -7.71 -3.62
CA ILE A 561 31.55 -8.57 -2.42
C ILE A 561 31.34 -7.70 -1.20
N PHE A 562 30.30 -7.97 -0.43
CA PHE A 562 30.08 -7.35 0.88
C PHE A 562 30.51 -8.32 1.97
N SER A 563 31.41 -7.91 2.87
CA SER A 563 31.54 -8.57 4.16
C SER A 563 30.49 -8.00 5.13
N THR A 564 29.83 -8.88 5.87
CA THR A 564 28.80 -8.53 6.85
C THR A 564 29.08 -9.26 8.15
N VAL A 565 28.97 -8.54 9.26
CA VAL A 565 29.18 -9.12 10.59
C VAL A 565 27.84 -9.53 11.19
N PHE A 566 27.75 -10.76 11.69
CA PHE A 566 26.63 -11.26 12.47
C PHE A 566 27.03 -11.34 13.94
N ASN A 567 26.37 -10.54 14.78
CA ASN A 567 26.76 -10.38 16.18
C ASN A 567 26.35 -11.55 17.09
N ASP A 568 25.43 -12.41 16.64
CA ASP A 568 24.85 -13.49 17.44
C ASP A 568 24.66 -14.74 16.57
N PRO A 569 24.85 -15.96 17.12
CA PRO A 569 24.67 -17.20 16.36
C PRO A 569 23.30 -17.35 15.69
N ALA A 570 22.22 -16.79 16.25
CA ALA A 570 20.91 -16.83 15.60
C ALA A 570 20.86 -15.94 14.35
N ASP A 571 21.58 -14.82 14.34
CA ASP A 571 21.63 -13.91 13.19
C ASP A 571 22.35 -14.60 12.01
N ILE A 572 23.39 -15.39 12.30
CA ILE A 572 24.09 -16.23 11.32
C ILE A 572 23.12 -17.22 10.67
N ILE A 573 22.33 -17.94 11.47
CA ILE A 573 21.39 -18.94 10.98
C ILE A 573 20.31 -18.29 10.10
N ILE A 574 19.69 -17.22 10.58
CA ILE A 574 18.64 -16.50 9.84
C ILE A 574 19.22 -15.90 8.55
N GLY A 575 20.39 -15.27 8.62
CA GLY A 575 21.09 -14.70 7.49
C GLY A 575 21.43 -15.75 6.43
N LYS A 576 21.93 -16.92 6.85
CA LYS A 576 22.20 -18.05 5.96
C LYS A 576 20.95 -18.53 5.24
N ILE A 577 19.84 -18.73 5.95
CA ILE A 577 18.56 -19.14 5.34
C ILE A 577 18.09 -18.09 4.32
N PHE A 578 18.15 -16.81 4.68
CA PHE A 578 17.75 -15.71 3.82
C PHE A 578 18.59 -15.66 2.52
N LEU A 579 19.90 -15.79 2.63
CA LEU A 579 20.82 -15.75 1.49
C LEU A 579 20.75 -17.02 0.63
N GLN A 580 20.46 -18.18 1.23
CA GLN A 580 20.17 -19.41 0.49
C GLN A 580 18.90 -19.29 -0.37
N GLU A 581 17.86 -18.62 0.12
CA GLU A 581 16.66 -18.35 -0.69
C GLU A 581 16.96 -17.44 -1.89
N ILE A 582 17.82 -16.42 -1.71
CA ILE A 582 18.29 -15.56 -2.80
C ILE A 582 19.11 -16.35 -3.82
N HIS A 583 19.93 -17.30 -3.35
CA HIS A 583 20.73 -18.17 -4.21
C HIS A 583 19.87 -19.19 -4.99
N GLY A 584 18.88 -19.81 -4.33
CA GLY A 584 18.10 -20.94 -4.85
C GLY A 584 16.92 -20.57 -5.75
N LYS A 585 16.33 -19.39 -5.58
CA LYS A 585 15.22 -18.92 -6.42
C LYS A 585 15.72 -17.99 -7.52
N ARG A 586 16.16 -18.55 -8.64
CA ARG A 586 16.21 -17.79 -9.91
C ARG A 586 14.78 -17.56 -10.38
N ALA A 587 14.12 -16.51 -9.87
CA ALA A 587 12.80 -16.09 -10.34
C ALA A 587 12.82 -15.69 -11.83
N SER A 588 14.00 -15.41 -12.39
CA SER A 588 14.22 -15.13 -13.81
C SER A 588 15.62 -15.58 -14.23
N GLN A 589 15.80 -16.00 -15.49
CA GLN A 589 17.11 -16.24 -16.10
C GLN A 589 17.97 -14.95 -16.20
N THR A 590 17.37 -13.80 -15.90
CA THR A 590 18.01 -12.49 -16.03
C THR A 590 18.67 -11.96 -14.77
N ALA A 591 18.42 -12.54 -13.59
CA ALA A 591 18.96 -12.05 -12.31
C ALA A 591 20.47 -12.31 -12.15
N PRO A 592 21.22 -11.45 -11.42
CA PRO A 592 22.62 -11.70 -11.09
C PRO A 592 22.77 -12.91 -10.18
N GLN A 593 23.90 -13.61 -10.32
CA GLN A 593 24.24 -14.70 -9.41
C GLN A 593 24.72 -14.11 -8.09
N VAL A 594 24.13 -14.58 -6.98
CA VAL A 594 24.54 -14.22 -5.63
C VAL A 594 25.11 -15.46 -4.95
N ILE A 595 26.30 -15.35 -4.39
CA ILE A 595 27.01 -16.42 -3.68
C ILE A 595 27.22 -15.96 -2.24
N PHE A 596 27.06 -16.89 -1.30
CA PHE A 596 27.28 -16.64 0.11
C PHE A 596 28.28 -17.63 0.70
N SER A 597 29.29 -17.11 1.40
CA SER A 597 30.20 -17.90 2.25
C SER A 597 30.20 -17.35 3.67
N LEU A 598 30.43 -18.23 4.65
CA LEU A 598 30.47 -17.89 6.08
C LEU A 598 31.82 -18.34 6.64
N GLY A 599 32.44 -17.54 7.50
CA GLY A 599 33.72 -17.88 8.12
C GLY A 599 34.93 -17.54 7.24
N GLU A 600 34.84 -17.93 5.97
CA GLU A 600 35.93 -17.81 5.01
C GLU A 600 35.57 -16.87 3.85
N PRO A 601 36.52 -15.99 3.46
CA PRO A 601 36.37 -15.17 2.26
C PRO A 601 36.31 -16.05 1.00
N PRO A 602 35.54 -15.64 -0.02
CA PRO A 602 35.46 -16.38 -1.28
C PRO A 602 36.82 -16.38 -2.00
N LEU A 603 37.01 -17.29 -2.96
CA LEU A 603 38.30 -17.51 -3.65
C LEU A 603 38.86 -16.23 -4.28
N GLU A 604 37.99 -15.33 -4.75
CA GLU A 604 38.35 -14.02 -5.28
C GLU A 604 39.13 -13.17 -4.24
N LEU A 605 38.88 -13.36 -2.95
CA LEU A 605 39.49 -12.61 -1.85
C LEU A 605 40.69 -13.32 -1.19
N LYS A 606 41.15 -14.46 -1.71
CA LYS A 606 42.19 -15.30 -1.06
C LYS A 606 43.52 -14.59 -0.79
N ASN A 607 43.86 -13.57 -1.58
CA ASN A 607 45.09 -12.77 -1.45
C ASN A 607 44.82 -11.34 -0.94
N SER A 608 43.70 -11.10 -0.27
CA SER A 608 43.38 -9.81 0.34
C SER A 608 43.41 -9.87 1.88
N ASN A 609 43.38 -8.70 2.51
CA ASN A 609 43.26 -8.55 3.97
C ASN A 609 41.83 -8.86 4.49
N ALA A 610 41.08 -9.71 3.78
CA ALA A 610 39.73 -10.09 4.14
C ALA A 610 39.74 -10.92 5.43
N ARG A 611 38.93 -10.53 6.41
CA ARG A 611 38.92 -11.13 7.74
C ARG A 611 38.38 -12.57 7.71
N ILE A 612 39.01 -13.48 8.43
CA ILE A 612 38.55 -14.85 8.63
C ILE A 612 37.97 -14.95 10.04
N SER A 613 36.68 -15.20 10.16
CA SER A 613 35.98 -15.31 11.45
C SER A 613 34.60 -15.93 11.25
N GLU A 614 34.20 -16.85 12.14
CA GLU A 614 32.91 -17.54 12.09
C GLU A 614 31.70 -16.59 12.11
N GLY A 615 31.84 -15.38 12.66
CA GLY A 615 30.81 -14.35 12.70
C GLY A 615 30.69 -13.51 11.43
N ILE A 616 31.56 -13.70 10.43
CA ILE A 616 31.60 -12.91 9.21
C ILE A 616 31.04 -13.71 8.04
N GLY A 617 30.07 -13.11 7.33
CA GLY A 617 29.56 -13.59 6.06
C GLY A 617 30.06 -12.75 4.91
N TYR A 618 30.31 -13.39 3.77
CA TYR A 618 30.65 -12.74 2.51
C TYR A 618 29.52 -12.98 1.51
N VAL A 619 28.98 -11.90 0.95
CA VAL A 619 27.95 -11.95 -0.09
C VAL A 619 28.52 -11.40 -1.38
N THR A 620 28.66 -12.28 -2.38
CA THR A 620 29.24 -11.99 -3.68
C THR A 620 28.14 -11.85 -4.73
N PHE A 621 28.03 -10.68 -5.33
CA PHE A 621 27.21 -10.41 -6.51
C PHE A 621 28.07 -10.51 -7.77
N VAL A 622 27.67 -11.36 -8.70
CA VAL A 622 28.28 -11.49 -10.03
C VAL A 622 27.41 -10.76 -11.06
N LEU A 623 27.88 -9.61 -11.51
CA LEU A 623 27.17 -8.71 -12.40
C LEU A 623 27.67 -8.88 -13.84
N LEU A 624 26.81 -9.34 -14.74
CA LEU A 624 27.09 -9.45 -16.18
C LEU A 624 26.87 -8.11 -16.89
N PRO A 625 27.29 -7.93 -18.16
CA PRO A 625 27.18 -6.65 -18.87
C PRO A 625 25.76 -6.08 -18.94
N LYS A 626 24.74 -6.97 -18.93
CA LYS A 626 23.33 -6.58 -18.87
C LYS A 626 22.90 -5.88 -17.56
N HIS A 627 23.68 -6.03 -16.48
CA HIS A 627 23.44 -5.38 -15.18
C HIS A 627 24.25 -4.09 -15.00
N THR A 628 25.30 -3.89 -15.79
CA THR A 628 26.23 -2.74 -15.69
C THR A 628 26.08 -1.76 -16.86
N CYS A 629 25.30 -2.12 -17.90
CA CYS A 629 25.03 -1.25 -19.03
C CYS A 629 24.26 0.01 -18.62
N LYS A 630 24.32 1.06 -19.44
CA LYS A 630 23.71 2.37 -19.15
C LYS A 630 22.22 2.31 -18.81
N ALA A 631 21.48 1.35 -19.38
CA ALA A 631 20.05 1.20 -19.14
C ALA A 631 19.71 0.65 -17.74
N SER A 632 20.60 -0.14 -17.13
CA SER A 632 20.32 -0.86 -15.87
C SER A 632 21.23 -0.46 -14.70
N ARG A 633 22.39 0.17 -14.97
CA ARG A 633 23.40 0.49 -13.97
C ARG A 633 22.88 1.25 -12.76
N ASP A 634 22.00 2.22 -12.96
CA ASP A 634 21.48 3.04 -11.87
C ASP A 634 20.66 2.21 -10.87
N ASN A 635 19.77 1.37 -11.39
CA ASN A 635 18.97 0.46 -10.57
C ASN A 635 19.85 -0.59 -9.87
N THR A 636 20.89 -1.08 -10.54
CA THR A 636 21.85 -2.00 -9.93
C THR A 636 22.62 -1.33 -8.79
N ILE A 637 23.08 -0.10 -8.97
CA ILE A 637 23.73 0.70 -7.92
C ILE A 637 22.79 0.91 -6.73
N ASP A 638 21.51 1.19 -6.98
CA ASP A 638 20.52 1.39 -5.91
C ASP A 638 20.36 0.13 -5.05
N LEU A 639 20.16 -1.03 -5.70
CA LEU A 639 20.01 -2.31 -5.02
C LEU A 639 21.27 -2.69 -4.22
N LEU A 640 22.45 -2.47 -4.78
CA LEU A 640 23.72 -2.72 -4.10
C LEU A 640 23.89 -1.79 -2.89
N SER A 641 23.55 -0.50 -3.03
CA SER A 641 23.72 0.49 -1.98
C SER A 641 22.84 0.22 -0.75
N ILE A 642 21.66 -0.38 -0.93
CA ILE A 642 20.74 -0.69 0.18
C ILE A 642 20.86 -2.13 0.70
N PHE A 643 21.59 -3.01 -0.01
CA PHE A 643 21.59 -4.45 0.24
C PHE A 643 21.88 -4.80 1.71
N ARG A 644 22.93 -4.22 2.27
CA ARG A 644 23.35 -4.51 3.64
C ARG A 644 22.28 -4.12 4.66
N SER A 645 21.69 -2.94 4.53
CA SER A 645 20.59 -2.48 5.37
C SER A 645 19.38 -3.39 5.25
N TYR A 646 19.10 -3.85 4.03
CA TYR A 646 18.02 -4.79 3.73
C TYR A 646 18.22 -6.14 4.43
N LEU A 647 19.38 -6.75 4.29
CA LEU A 647 19.73 -8.02 4.94
C LEU A 647 19.55 -7.95 6.45
N HIS A 648 20.17 -6.96 7.11
CA HIS A 648 20.14 -6.82 8.57
C HIS A 648 18.75 -6.46 9.11
N TYR A 649 17.98 -5.65 8.37
CA TYR A 649 16.60 -5.36 8.72
C TYR A 649 15.75 -6.63 8.73
N HIS A 650 15.87 -7.47 7.69
CA HIS A 650 15.11 -8.71 7.59
C HIS A 650 15.53 -9.75 8.64
N ILE A 651 16.81 -9.83 8.99
CA ILE A 651 17.29 -10.67 10.09
C ILE A 651 16.67 -10.23 11.41
N LYS A 652 16.76 -8.94 11.74
CA LYS A 652 16.17 -8.37 12.98
C LYS A 652 14.66 -8.57 13.02
N GLY A 653 13.97 -8.30 11.90
CA GLY A 653 12.53 -8.51 11.78
C GLY A 653 12.12 -9.97 12.00
N THR A 654 12.88 -10.91 11.43
CA THR A 654 12.65 -12.35 11.60
C THR A 654 12.91 -12.79 13.04
N LYS A 655 14.02 -12.32 13.65
CA LYS A 655 14.35 -12.61 15.05
C LYS A 655 13.26 -12.12 15.99
N ALA A 656 12.81 -10.87 15.82
CA ALA A 656 11.71 -10.30 16.60
C ALA A 656 10.41 -11.10 16.43
N PHE A 657 10.10 -11.52 15.20
CA PHE A 657 8.94 -12.35 14.90
C PHE A 657 8.99 -13.72 15.60
N ILE A 658 10.12 -14.43 15.49
CA ILE A 658 10.33 -15.74 16.14
C ILE A 658 10.24 -15.60 17.66
N GLN A 659 10.92 -14.61 18.25
CA GLN A 659 10.87 -14.34 19.69
C GLN A 659 9.45 -14.04 20.18
N SER A 660 8.71 -13.22 19.43
CA SER A 660 7.31 -12.92 19.75
C SER A 660 6.44 -14.19 19.74
N ARG A 661 6.65 -15.07 18.76
CA ARG A 661 5.91 -16.34 18.65
C ARG A 661 6.28 -17.32 19.76
N MET A 662 7.57 -17.44 20.08
CA MET A 662 8.04 -18.31 21.17
C MET A 662 7.46 -17.87 22.51
N ARG A 663 7.53 -16.58 22.85
CA ARG A 663 6.93 -16.03 24.08
C ARG A 663 5.44 -16.35 24.19
N SER A 664 4.69 -16.16 23.10
CA SER A 664 3.26 -16.48 23.08
C SER A 664 2.98 -17.96 23.36
N LYS A 665 3.80 -18.87 22.83
CA LYS A 665 3.64 -20.32 23.08
C LYS A 665 4.06 -20.72 24.49
N THR A 666 5.11 -20.09 25.04
CA THR A 666 5.50 -20.28 26.43
C THR A 666 4.40 -19.81 27.39
N ASP A 667 3.77 -18.67 27.12
CA ASP A 667 2.65 -18.17 27.94
C ASP A 667 1.44 -19.13 27.92
N GLU A 668 1.15 -19.72 26.76
CA GLU A 668 0.10 -20.73 26.62
C GLU A 668 0.43 -22.00 27.42
N PHE A 669 1.67 -22.49 27.31
CA PHE A 669 2.13 -23.66 28.06
C PHE A 669 2.12 -23.41 29.59
N LEU A 670 2.54 -22.23 30.03
CA LEU A 670 2.48 -21.83 31.44
C LEU A 670 1.06 -21.79 31.99
N LYS A 671 0.06 -21.37 31.18
CA LYS A 671 -1.35 -21.42 31.58
C LYS A 671 -1.82 -22.86 31.78
N ILE A 672 -1.41 -23.79 30.92
CA ILE A 672 -1.73 -25.22 31.06
C ILE A 672 -1.11 -25.76 32.35
N LEU A 673 0.18 -25.52 32.58
CA LEU A 673 0.88 -25.96 33.80
C LEU A 673 0.25 -25.38 35.08
N ASN A 674 -0.11 -24.09 35.07
CA ASN A 674 -0.75 -23.47 36.24
C ASN A 674 -2.17 -24.00 36.49
N ARG A 675 -2.88 -24.48 35.47
CA ARG A 675 -4.16 -25.19 35.64
C ARG A 675 -3.97 -26.61 36.18
N ALA A 676 -2.83 -27.24 35.88
CA ALA A 676 -2.49 -28.58 36.34
C ALA A 676 -1.93 -28.61 37.77
N LYS A 677 -1.62 -27.45 38.38
CA LYS A 677 -1.23 -27.40 39.80
C LYS A 677 -2.41 -27.85 40.67
N PRO A 678 -2.22 -28.83 41.57
CA PRO A 678 -3.28 -29.23 42.50
C PRO A 678 -3.68 -28.01 43.33
N LYS A 679 -5.00 -27.76 43.41
CA LYS A 679 -5.53 -26.69 44.24
C LYS A 679 -5.21 -27.04 45.69
N VAL A 680 -4.38 -26.23 46.36
CA VAL A 680 -4.27 -26.28 47.82
C VAL A 680 -5.63 -25.87 48.36
N ILE A 681 -6.40 -26.84 48.86
CA ILE A 681 -7.70 -26.59 49.47
C ILE A 681 -7.42 -25.88 50.80
N PRO A 682 -7.86 -24.63 51.00
CA PRO A 682 -7.76 -24.01 52.31
C PRO A 682 -8.78 -24.70 53.22
N GLU A 683 -8.33 -25.26 54.34
CA GLU A 683 -9.22 -25.77 55.38
C GLU A 683 -10.20 -24.66 55.80
N ARG A 684 -11.48 -24.86 55.48
CA ARG A 684 -12.56 -23.98 55.97
C ARG A 684 -13.03 -24.52 57.32
N LYS A 685 -12.61 -23.89 58.40
CA LYS A 685 -13.20 -24.09 59.73
C LYS A 685 -14.54 -23.36 59.82
N THR A 686 -15.59 -24.06 60.25
CA THR A 686 -16.87 -23.45 60.62
C THR A 686 -16.77 -22.80 62.00
N ILE A 687 -17.65 -21.83 62.29
CA ILE A 687 -17.70 -21.07 63.56
C ILE A 687 -17.92 -21.99 64.79
N MET A 688 -18.32 -23.25 64.61
CA MET A 688 -18.44 -24.26 65.68
C MET A 688 -17.35 -25.35 65.66
N GLY A 689 -16.26 -25.15 64.91
CA GLY A 689 -15.06 -25.98 65.03
C GLY A 689 -15.19 -27.43 64.57
N ARG A 690 -16.12 -27.77 63.67
CA ARG A 690 -16.17 -29.11 63.05
C ARG A 690 -15.85 -29.05 61.55
N THR A 691 -14.87 -29.85 61.17
CA THR A 691 -14.38 -30.09 59.80
C THR A 691 -15.15 -31.27 59.20
N PHE A 692 -15.56 -31.15 57.93
CA PHE A 692 -16.00 -32.28 57.13
C PHE A 692 -14.88 -32.62 56.15
N GLU A 693 -14.28 -33.80 56.32
CA GLU A 693 -13.52 -34.43 55.25
C GLU A 693 -14.52 -35.12 54.31
N LYS A 694 -14.40 -34.81 53.03
CA LYS A 694 -15.12 -35.52 51.98
C LYS A 694 -14.16 -36.59 51.49
N GLU A 695 -14.32 -37.82 51.96
CA GLU A 695 -13.62 -38.97 51.39
C GLU A 695 -14.10 -39.17 49.95
N GLU A 696 -13.15 -39.29 49.02
CA GLU A 696 -13.36 -39.77 47.64
C GLU A 696 -13.10 -41.28 47.57
#